data_AF-L0A5J9-F1
#
_entry.id   AF-L0A5J9-F1
#
_cell.length_a   1.000
_cell.length_b   1.000
_cell.length_c   1.000
_cell.angle_alpha   90.00
_cell.angle_beta   90.00
_cell.angle_gamma   90.00
#
_symmetry.space_group_name_H-M   'P 1'
#
loop_
_entity.id
_entity.type
_entity.pdbx_description
1 polymer ?
#
loop_
_entity_poly.entity_id
_entity_poly.type
_entity_poly.pdbx_seq_one_letter_code
_entity_poly.pdbx_strand_id
1 'polypeptide(L)'
;MLPLIHQILFFVFALIAGAFGLWGFYRLYLRVRRGRPDQELRADQPLARLWYALRVTLTQERTFRKRRALSVFHSLIFYGFVFYLLVNIIDGLEGYVHFNIASTHPLGATYNFLADLLSVLVLVGVVAFVIRRYFAPARRDFRFNEKTLLHPNVKRGAITRDSVIVSSFILFHVGSRLIGNGAKMAELGGDPYQPFSSALGALFTPETAEGWRIFGYWGALGSVLAFLAYFPYTKHIHIFAAPVNYFFKRDRVSGELPPMKVDLEAAESSEHGPEMGAQFMEDLAWPRLLDAYACIQCNRCQDVCPASGTGKALSPAALEINKRMELNVIAAHPSPFTLKTAAFEQGAPSSRPLLEFAISPEAVWACTTCGACMEVCPVQDEQMLDIIDIRRRQVMVEGEFPPQLQSAFRGMERAKNPWGISHEKRMEWAEGLRVPTTLENPQPDVLYWVGCAAAYDPGAQKTARAFVQLLDRAGVNYAVLGKQEACTGDSARRAGNEYLYQQLAEQNVETLNEVRPKLIVATCPHCMNAIGNEYRQIGGNYQVMHHTQYLETLVGQGRLETSRLDEAVTYHDPCYLGRHNGVYDAPREVIRSMGLEILELERSREASFCCGAGGAQFWKEEEEGHERISDNRFKEIQRRLDQAKAGKTLAVGCPFCKSMMNSTPSKAQAEGIVVKDVAELLLESVQRARGEALSPEAAEPEAPAEIEAQFAPLISETPASNFIPEPRHDDPPFANAAYEEPGTTTAEVEAAQAAGEHLGDRPGSGEVTPPTTGERKKWSPKGKSADDVSSGAPTAQDLPETPGEAPVPRQKWAPARSGSAATPSPSPEASGSTAAPEPSGTLAIPAEAPRKKWSPKGAPILTSQEAPESTPGPSATTAAPGAGERPKWKPRQATAVSVPGQVEVAADAPGTPLTPEERHAVALTPDPTVDDAMTSGAPSAAETFSSESSPASQNETSPSVPTGNASVSGGPAQDAPRKKWTPKRKD
;
A
#
# COMPACT_ATOMS: atom_id res chain seq x y z
N MET A 1 34.53 29.71 -15.80
CA MET A 1 33.46 30.16 -16.72
C MET A 1 33.47 29.38 -18.04
N LEU A 2 32.35 29.44 -18.75
CA LEU A 2 32.14 29.09 -20.16
C LEU A 2 32.40 30.29 -21.09
N PRO A 3 32.56 30.09 -22.41
CA PRO A 3 32.46 31.17 -23.39
C PRO A 3 31.10 31.88 -23.34
N LEU A 4 31.08 33.20 -23.57
CA LEU A 4 29.90 34.06 -23.42
C LEU A 4 28.66 33.55 -24.18
N ILE A 5 28.84 33.00 -25.39
CA ILE A 5 27.73 32.43 -26.17
C ILE A 5 27.05 31.26 -25.46
N HIS A 6 27.80 30.40 -24.79
CA HIS A 6 27.25 29.29 -24.01
C HIS A 6 26.60 29.78 -22.71
N GLN A 7 27.11 30.84 -22.07
CA GLN A 7 26.45 31.47 -20.92
C GLN A 7 25.05 32.00 -21.30
N ILE A 8 24.95 32.75 -22.40
CA ILE A 8 23.68 33.31 -22.88
C ILE A 8 22.70 32.19 -23.27
N LEU A 9 23.14 31.22 -24.08
CA LEU A 9 22.31 30.09 -24.50
C LEU A 9 21.83 29.25 -23.30
N PHE A 10 22.71 29.01 -22.32
CA PHE A 10 22.35 28.24 -21.14
C PHE A 10 21.38 29.01 -20.22
N PHE A 11 21.53 30.32 -20.09
CA PHE A 11 20.60 31.15 -19.31
C PHE A 11 19.18 31.11 -19.90
N VAL A 12 19.05 31.34 -21.21
CA VAL A 12 17.76 31.27 -21.92
C VAL A 12 17.16 29.87 -21.81
N PHE A 13 17.97 28.83 -22.01
CA PHE A 13 17.52 27.44 -21.84
C PHE A 13 17.05 27.13 -20.42
N ALA A 14 17.79 27.56 -19.40
CA ALA A 14 17.46 27.35 -17.99
C ALA A 14 16.16 28.06 -17.57
N LEU A 15 15.93 29.30 -18.05
CA LEU A 15 14.67 30.00 -17.82
C LEU A 15 13.48 29.25 -18.44
N ILE A 16 13.60 28.80 -19.70
CA ILE A 16 12.53 28.10 -20.41
C ILE A 16 12.25 26.73 -19.75
N ALA A 17 13.28 25.92 -19.55
CA ALA A 17 13.15 24.59 -18.96
C ALA A 17 12.70 24.65 -17.49
N GLY A 18 13.19 25.63 -16.72
CA GLY A 18 12.76 25.91 -15.36
C GLY A 18 11.28 26.32 -15.28
N ALA A 19 10.81 27.18 -16.19
CA ALA A 19 9.41 27.57 -16.26
C ALA A 19 8.49 26.37 -16.59
N PHE A 20 8.87 25.51 -17.55
CA PHE A 20 8.12 24.28 -17.83
C PHE A 20 8.16 23.27 -16.68
N GLY A 21 9.28 23.18 -15.96
CA GLY A 21 9.41 22.41 -14.72
C GLY A 21 8.42 22.89 -13.65
N LEU A 22 8.50 24.17 -13.26
CA LEU A 22 7.60 24.78 -12.28
C LEU A 22 6.13 24.65 -12.68
N TRP A 23 5.80 24.82 -13.96
CA TRP A 23 4.45 24.58 -14.49
C TRP A 23 4.01 23.12 -14.32
N GLY A 24 4.87 22.15 -14.63
CA GLY A 24 4.59 20.72 -14.42
C GLY A 24 4.41 20.34 -12.95
N PHE A 25 5.18 20.93 -12.03
CA PHE A 25 5.03 20.75 -10.58
C PHE A 25 3.75 21.42 -10.04
N TYR A 26 3.39 22.60 -10.54
CA TYR A 26 2.11 23.23 -10.22
C TYR A 26 0.93 22.37 -10.71
N ARG A 27 0.98 21.87 -11.96
CA ARG A 27 -0.02 20.94 -12.49
C ARG A 27 -0.05 19.59 -11.76
N LEU A 28 1.06 19.13 -11.17
CA LEU A 28 1.06 17.98 -10.25
C LEU A 28 0.28 18.30 -8.97
N TYR A 29 0.52 19.44 -8.33
CA TYR A 29 -0.26 19.90 -7.18
C TYR A 29 -1.76 20.03 -7.53
N LEU A 30 -2.10 20.61 -8.69
CA LEU A 30 -3.48 20.72 -9.17
C LEU A 30 -4.18 19.35 -9.37
N ARG A 31 -3.43 18.28 -9.67
CA ARG A 31 -3.95 16.92 -9.74
C ARG A 31 -4.13 16.27 -8.37
N VAL A 32 -3.14 16.38 -7.49
CA VAL A 32 -3.19 15.77 -6.14
C VAL A 32 -4.32 16.37 -5.31
N ARG A 33 -4.55 17.69 -5.39
CA ARG A 33 -5.64 18.39 -4.67
C ARG A 33 -7.06 18.05 -5.15
N ARG A 34 -7.23 17.21 -6.20
CA ARG A 34 -8.56 16.83 -6.70
C ARG A 34 -9.20 15.70 -5.89
N GLY A 35 -8.42 14.94 -5.15
CA GLY A 35 -8.95 13.97 -4.18
C GLY A 35 -9.70 14.67 -3.05
N ARG A 36 -10.75 14.05 -2.53
CA ARG A 36 -11.62 14.60 -1.48
C ARG A 36 -10.84 14.98 -0.19
N PRO A 37 -11.39 15.86 0.66
CA PRO A 37 -10.82 16.13 1.97
C PRO A 37 -10.65 14.85 2.78
N ASP A 38 -9.44 14.62 3.30
CA ASP A 38 -9.20 13.51 4.21
C ASP A 38 -9.92 13.79 5.55
N GLN A 39 -10.50 12.75 6.14
CA GLN A 39 -11.18 12.80 7.42
C GLN A 39 -10.20 12.75 8.60
N GLU A 40 -8.93 12.41 8.33
CA GLU A 40 -7.86 12.34 9.33
C GLU A 40 -6.93 13.56 9.27
N LEU A 41 -6.59 14.11 10.44
CA LEU A 41 -5.60 15.18 10.54
C LEU A 41 -4.19 14.65 10.21
N ARG A 42 -3.60 15.18 9.13
CA ARG A 42 -2.24 14.87 8.65
C ARG A 42 -1.27 16.05 8.68
N ALA A 43 -1.73 17.22 9.15
CA ALA A 43 -0.96 18.46 9.24
C ALA A 43 -0.79 18.97 10.69
N ASP A 44 -1.26 18.19 11.68
CA ASP A 44 -0.98 18.42 13.10
C ASP A 44 0.53 18.27 13.39
N GLN A 45 1.02 18.91 14.45
CA GLN A 45 2.42 18.77 14.91
C GLN A 45 3.47 18.94 13.76
N PRO A 46 3.39 20.01 12.93
CA PRO A 46 4.13 20.10 11.67
C PRO A 46 5.66 19.99 11.83
N LEU A 47 6.22 20.45 12.96
CA LEU A 47 7.64 20.29 13.26
C LEU A 47 8.04 18.83 13.50
N ALA A 48 7.21 18.05 14.21
CA ALA A 48 7.45 16.63 14.44
C ALA A 48 7.29 15.81 13.15
N ARG A 49 6.30 16.16 12.30
CA ARG A 49 6.12 15.58 10.97
C ARG A 49 7.28 15.89 10.03
N LEU A 50 7.78 17.13 10.04
CA LEU A 50 8.97 17.54 9.28
C LEU A 50 10.22 16.79 9.75
N TRP A 51 10.43 16.68 11.07
CA TRP A 51 11.55 15.92 11.61
C TRP A 51 11.47 14.43 11.26
N TYR A 52 10.27 13.82 11.32
CA TYR A 52 10.05 12.45 10.85
C TYR A 52 10.39 12.29 9.37
N ALA A 53 9.87 13.18 8.52
CA ALA A 53 10.11 13.16 7.08
C ALA A 53 11.60 13.29 6.73
N LEU A 54 12.29 14.26 7.35
CA LEU A 54 13.73 14.45 7.19
C LEU A 54 14.52 13.23 7.69
N ARG A 55 14.23 12.73 8.89
CA ARG A 55 14.88 11.53 9.44
C ARG A 55 14.71 10.33 8.51
N VAL A 56 13.48 9.97 8.14
CA VAL A 56 13.21 8.75 7.35
C VAL A 56 13.77 8.87 5.93
N THR A 57 13.77 10.06 5.36
CA THR A 57 14.43 10.34 4.07
C THR A 57 15.94 10.14 4.18
N LEU A 58 16.59 10.74 5.18
CA LEU A 58 18.06 10.70 5.33
C LEU A 58 18.58 9.34 5.81
N THR A 59 17.94 8.69 6.78
CA THR A 59 18.35 7.35 7.27
C THR A 59 17.98 6.22 6.29
N GLN A 60 17.00 6.45 5.41
CA GLN A 60 16.41 5.45 4.51
C GLN A 60 15.92 4.20 5.26
N GLU A 61 15.55 4.31 6.54
CA GLU A 61 15.27 3.15 7.42
C GLU A 61 14.18 2.21 6.87
N ARG A 62 13.12 2.76 6.27
CA ARG A 62 12.04 1.99 5.60
C ARG A 62 12.57 1.26 4.35
N THR A 63 13.50 1.86 3.60
CA THR A 63 14.15 1.24 2.44
C THR A 63 14.99 0.02 2.85
N PHE A 64 15.69 0.07 3.98
CA PHE A 64 16.56 -1.04 4.43
C PHE A 64 15.82 -2.29 4.93
N ARG A 65 14.57 -2.18 5.42
CA ARG A 65 13.81 -3.28 6.07
C ARG A 65 13.89 -4.63 5.31
N LYS A 66 13.51 -4.65 4.02
CA LYS A 66 13.34 -5.91 3.27
C LYS A 66 14.56 -6.40 2.47
N ARG A 67 15.23 -5.52 1.72
CA ARG A 67 16.15 -5.91 0.63
C ARG A 67 17.55 -5.27 0.78
N ARG A 68 18.21 -5.52 1.92
CA ARG A 68 19.47 -4.87 2.36
C ARG A 68 20.48 -4.57 1.24
N ALA A 69 20.88 -5.56 0.43
CA ALA A 69 21.86 -5.36 -0.65
C ALA A 69 21.41 -4.36 -1.72
N LEU A 70 20.11 -4.33 -2.07
CA LEU A 70 19.57 -3.33 -2.99
C LEU A 70 19.46 -1.95 -2.34
N SER A 71 19.23 -1.92 -1.02
CA SER A 71 19.17 -0.69 -0.25
C SER A 71 20.54 -0.01 -0.16
N VAL A 72 21.65 -0.77 -0.13
CA VAL A 72 23.00 -0.22 -0.29
C VAL A 72 23.16 0.48 -1.64
N PHE A 73 22.85 -0.17 -2.76
CA PHE A 73 22.92 0.46 -4.09
C PHE A 73 21.98 1.67 -4.21
N HIS A 74 20.80 1.63 -3.59
CA HIS A 74 19.90 2.79 -3.49
C HIS A 74 20.56 3.95 -2.74
N SER A 75 21.23 3.67 -1.61
CA SER A 75 21.90 4.68 -0.81
C SER A 75 23.08 5.34 -1.53
N LEU A 76 23.82 4.61 -2.38
CA LEU A 76 24.85 5.22 -3.23
C LEU A 76 24.26 6.29 -4.15
N ILE A 77 23.13 5.98 -4.80
CA ILE A 77 22.41 6.94 -5.67
C ILE A 77 21.87 8.10 -4.82
N PHE A 78 21.19 7.81 -3.71
CA PHE A 78 20.54 8.80 -2.85
C PHE A 78 21.52 9.81 -2.24
N TYR A 79 22.58 9.36 -1.56
CA TYR A 79 23.53 10.27 -0.92
C TYR A 79 24.34 11.05 -1.96
N GLY A 80 24.64 10.43 -3.11
CA GLY A 80 25.19 11.14 -4.25
C GLY A 80 24.26 12.24 -4.75
N PHE A 81 22.96 11.96 -4.92
CA PHE A 81 21.97 12.96 -5.34
C PHE A 81 21.74 14.09 -4.34
N VAL A 82 21.73 13.79 -3.03
CA VAL A 82 21.67 14.82 -1.99
C VAL A 82 22.90 15.73 -2.05
N PHE A 83 24.10 15.17 -2.20
CA PHE A 83 25.32 15.97 -2.37
C PHE A 83 25.35 16.72 -3.71
N TYR A 84 24.78 16.15 -4.77
CA TYR A 84 24.68 16.77 -6.09
C TYR A 84 23.77 18.01 -6.12
N LEU A 85 22.93 18.24 -5.10
CA LEU A 85 22.27 19.54 -4.94
C LEU A 85 23.31 20.66 -4.75
N LEU A 86 24.37 20.40 -3.97
CA LEU A 86 25.50 21.32 -3.84
C LEU A 86 26.37 21.34 -5.10
N VAL A 87 26.72 20.16 -5.65
CA VAL A 87 27.59 20.08 -6.85
C VAL A 87 26.97 20.84 -8.03
N ASN A 88 25.67 20.68 -8.29
CA ASN A 88 25.02 21.38 -9.39
C ASN A 88 24.96 22.92 -9.20
N ILE A 89 24.92 23.40 -7.95
CA ILE A 89 25.03 24.85 -7.65
C ILE A 89 26.45 25.34 -7.91
N ILE A 90 27.47 24.61 -7.46
CA ILE A 90 28.88 24.97 -7.66
C ILE A 90 29.28 24.89 -9.13
N ASP A 91 29.03 23.77 -9.81
CA ASP A 91 29.33 23.57 -11.23
C ASP A 91 28.60 24.66 -12.08
N GLY A 92 27.39 25.08 -11.68
CA GLY A 92 26.67 26.19 -12.30
C GLY A 92 27.34 27.56 -12.09
N LEU A 93 27.85 27.86 -10.89
CA LEU A 93 28.64 29.07 -10.61
C LEU A 93 29.96 29.07 -11.40
N GLU A 94 30.68 27.95 -11.46
CA GLU A 94 31.88 27.80 -12.29
C GLU A 94 31.59 28.05 -13.79
N GLY A 95 30.33 27.89 -14.24
CA GLY A 95 29.88 28.21 -15.59
C GLY A 95 29.85 29.71 -15.92
N TYR A 96 29.39 30.55 -14.99
CA TYR A 96 29.20 31.99 -15.25
C TYR A 96 30.33 32.88 -14.74
N VAL A 97 30.97 32.53 -13.63
CA VAL A 97 32.03 33.36 -13.02
C VAL A 97 33.40 32.69 -13.06
N HIS A 98 34.44 33.46 -12.76
CA HIS A 98 35.80 32.97 -12.53
C HIS A 98 35.91 32.45 -11.09
N PHE A 99 35.18 31.36 -10.81
CA PHE A 99 35.17 30.66 -9.53
C PHE A 99 35.51 29.19 -9.78
N ASN A 100 36.25 28.59 -8.86
CA ASN A 100 36.44 27.15 -8.76
C ASN A 100 36.76 26.76 -7.32
N ILE A 101 36.31 25.59 -6.88
CA ILE A 101 36.70 25.04 -5.58
C ILE A 101 38.03 24.30 -5.76
N ALA A 102 39.12 24.90 -5.26
CA ALA A 102 40.46 24.32 -5.31
C ALA A 102 40.76 23.42 -4.09
N SER A 103 41.49 22.34 -4.30
CA SER A 103 41.90 21.39 -3.24
C SER A 103 43.09 21.86 -2.39
N THR A 104 43.43 23.16 -2.45
CA THR A 104 44.51 23.80 -1.68
C THR A 104 44.20 23.94 -0.19
N HIS A 105 42.92 23.82 0.19
CA HIS A 105 42.45 23.89 1.57
C HIS A 105 41.54 22.69 1.92
N PRO A 106 41.51 22.23 3.18
CA PRO A 106 40.83 20.97 3.55
C PRO A 106 39.35 20.90 3.16
N LEU A 107 38.62 22.02 3.22
CA LEU A 107 37.21 22.08 2.80
C LEU A 107 37.03 21.85 1.30
N GLY A 108 37.87 22.48 0.47
CA GLY A 108 37.82 22.31 -0.98
C GLY A 108 38.25 20.90 -1.42
N ALA A 109 39.31 20.39 -0.78
CA ALA A 109 39.78 19.01 -0.96
C ALA A 109 38.70 17.98 -0.58
N THR A 110 37.99 18.20 0.54
CA THR A 110 36.89 17.33 0.97
C THR A 110 35.69 17.41 0.02
N TYR A 111 35.31 18.61 -0.42
CA TYR A 111 34.24 18.79 -1.41
C TYR A 111 34.55 18.06 -2.72
N ASN A 112 35.75 18.27 -3.27
CA ASN A 112 36.19 17.68 -4.53
C ASN A 112 36.27 16.15 -4.45
N PHE A 113 36.81 15.62 -3.35
CA PHE A 113 36.84 14.17 -3.10
C PHE A 113 35.46 13.55 -2.97
N LEU A 114 34.55 14.19 -2.24
CA LEU A 114 33.16 13.71 -2.15
C LEU A 114 32.44 13.81 -3.49
N ALA A 115 32.64 14.88 -4.26
CA ALA A 115 32.04 15.03 -5.59
C ALA A 115 32.49 13.91 -6.54
N ASP A 116 33.80 13.70 -6.65
CA ASP A 116 34.41 12.70 -7.54
C ASP A 116 34.08 11.25 -7.13
N LEU A 117 34.18 10.92 -5.84
CA LEU A 117 33.81 9.61 -5.32
C LEU A 117 32.31 9.32 -5.49
N LEU A 118 31.44 10.28 -5.18
CA LEU A 118 29.99 10.11 -5.31
C LEU A 118 29.56 10.05 -6.79
N SER A 119 30.25 10.73 -7.72
CA SER A 119 30.04 10.53 -9.17
C SER A 119 30.11 9.04 -9.53
N VAL A 120 31.20 8.36 -9.14
CA VAL A 120 31.41 6.95 -9.46
C VAL A 120 30.43 6.04 -8.71
N LEU A 121 30.17 6.30 -7.42
CA LEU A 121 29.23 5.48 -6.63
C LEU A 121 27.79 5.55 -7.14
N VAL A 122 27.33 6.71 -7.63
CA VAL A 122 26.01 6.85 -8.28
C VAL A 122 25.97 6.03 -9.57
N LEU A 123 26.99 6.11 -10.43
CA LEU A 123 27.07 5.33 -11.67
C LEU A 123 27.03 3.82 -11.37
N VAL A 124 27.81 3.35 -10.39
CA VAL A 124 27.81 1.94 -9.94
C VAL A 124 26.41 1.52 -9.45
N GLY A 125 25.75 2.35 -8.64
CA GLY A 125 24.39 2.09 -8.16
C GLY A 125 23.35 1.98 -9.29
N VAL A 126 23.39 2.89 -10.26
CA VAL A 126 22.48 2.86 -11.42
C VAL A 126 22.76 1.67 -12.32
N VAL A 127 24.03 1.36 -12.62
CA VAL A 127 24.40 0.17 -13.40
C VAL A 127 23.93 -1.12 -12.72
N ALA A 128 24.11 -1.25 -11.39
CA ALA A 128 23.60 -2.39 -10.64
C ALA A 128 22.06 -2.54 -10.74
N PHE A 129 21.32 -1.43 -10.76
CA PHE A 129 19.87 -1.44 -10.96
C PHE A 129 19.44 -1.71 -12.41
N VAL A 130 20.18 -1.24 -13.42
CA VAL A 130 19.95 -1.60 -14.83
C VAL A 130 20.18 -3.10 -15.04
N ILE A 131 21.27 -3.65 -14.49
CA ILE A 131 21.57 -5.08 -14.49
C ILE A 131 20.43 -5.86 -13.81
N ARG A 132 19.98 -5.44 -12.62
CA ARG A 132 18.83 -6.08 -11.94
C ARG A 132 17.55 -6.04 -12.78
N ARG A 133 17.25 -4.90 -13.40
CA ARG A 133 15.98 -4.63 -14.06
C ARG A 133 15.79 -5.46 -15.33
N TYR A 134 16.83 -5.62 -16.13
CA TYR A 134 16.73 -6.19 -17.47
C TYR A 134 17.41 -7.55 -17.63
N PHE A 135 18.56 -7.75 -16.98
CA PHE A 135 19.46 -8.88 -17.25
C PHE A 135 19.44 -9.97 -16.17
N ALA A 136 19.27 -9.60 -14.89
CA ALA A 136 19.24 -10.57 -13.79
C ALA A 136 17.94 -11.40 -13.75
N PRO A 137 17.93 -12.62 -13.16
CA PRO A 137 16.71 -13.40 -12.93
C PRO A 137 15.60 -12.65 -12.17
N ALA A 138 16.01 -11.71 -11.30
CA ALA A 138 15.18 -10.77 -10.57
C ALA A 138 14.34 -9.80 -11.45
N ARG A 139 14.47 -9.84 -12.77
CA ARG A 139 13.49 -9.23 -13.69
C ARG A 139 12.08 -9.81 -13.51
N ARG A 140 11.95 -11.00 -12.90
CA ARG A 140 10.67 -11.62 -12.51
C ARG A 140 9.90 -10.81 -11.46
N ASP A 141 10.57 -10.12 -10.52
CA ASP A 141 9.96 -9.26 -9.50
C ASP A 141 9.00 -8.20 -10.10
N PHE A 142 9.28 -7.78 -11.32
CA PHE A 142 8.60 -6.68 -12.01
C PHE A 142 7.50 -7.16 -12.97
N ARG A 143 7.10 -8.44 -12.87
CA ARG A 143 5.93 -9.00 -13.53
C ARG A 143 4.71 -8.89 -12.61
N PHE A 144 3.53 -9.03 -13.22
CA PHE A 144 2.24 -9.11 -12.54
C PHE A 144 1.60 -10.47 -12.88
N ASN A 145 0.56 -10.87 -12.14
CA ASN A 145 -0.21 -12.06 -12.48
C ASN A 145 -1.03 -11.80 -13.76
N GLU A 146 -1.35 -12.85 -14.51
CA GLU A 146 -2.01 -12.68 -15.82
C GLU A 146 -3.41 -12.06 -15.71
N LYS A 147 -4.09 -12.28 -14.58
CA LYS A 147 -5.39 -11.68 -14.22
C LYS A 147 -5.28 -10.26 -13.67
N THR A 148 -4.09 -9.77 -13.31
CA THR A 148 -3.93 -8.43 -12.74
C THR A 148 -4.33 -7.38 -13.77
N LEU A 149 -5.28 -6.50 -13.41
CA LEU A 149 -5.64 -5.37 -14.25
C LEU A 149 -4.45 -4.43 -14.39
N LEU A 150 -4.05 -4.18 -15.64
CA LEU A 150 -2.96 -3.27 -15.99
C LEU A 150 -3.49 -2.22 -16.97
N HIS A 151 -3.33 -0.95 -16.61
CA HIS A 151 -3.67 0.20 -17.43
C HIS A 151 -3.00 0.11 -18.82
N PRO A 152 -3.63 0.56 -19.93
CA PRO A 152 -3.10 0.37 -21.30
C PRO A 152 -1.65 0.83 -21.52
N ASN A 153 -1.20 1.90 -20.87
CA ASN A 153 0.21 2.33 -20.94
C ASN A 153 1.17 1.31 -20.29
N VAL A 154 0.76 0.63 -19.22
CA VAL A 154 1.56 -0.43 -18.57
C VAL A 154 1.68 -1.64 -19.50
N LYS A 155 0.56 -2.06 -20.13
CA LYS A 155 0.54 -3.13 -21.14
C LYS A 155 1.43 -2.78 -22.35
N ARG A 156 1.47 -1.50 -22.76
CA ARG A 156 2.41 -0.97 -23.77
C ARG A 156 3.84 -0.70 -23.25
N GLY A 157 4.21 -1.21 -22.07
CA GLY A 157 5.58 -1.18 -21.56
C GLY A 157 6.03 0.14 -20.91
N ALA A 158 5.13 1.04 -20.52
CA ALA A 158 5.50 2.34 -19.93
C ALA A 158 6.44 2.22 -18.71
N ILE A 159 6.22 1.23 -17.83
CA ILE A 159 7.14 0.93 -16.71
C ILE A 159 8.58 0.72 -17.19
N THR A 160 8.75 -0.01 -18.30
CA THR A 160 10.06 -0.30 -18.92
C THR A 160 10.63 0.94 -19.58
N ARG A 161 9.83 1.68 -20.36
CA ARG A 161 10.21 2.94 -21.01
C ARG A 161 10.68 3.98 -20.00
N ASP A 162 9.87 4.26 -18.97
CA ASP A 162 10.19 5.20 -17.90
C ASP A 162 11.40 4.74 -17.09
N SER A 163 11.65 3.42 -17.03
CA SER A 163 12.87 2.88 -16.43
C SER A 163 14.11 3.10 -17.27
N VAL A 164 14.03 2.92 -18.61
CA VAL A 164 15.12 3.24 -19.53
C VAL A 164 15.42 4.74 -19.47
N ILE A 165 14.42 5.61 -19.68
CA ILE A 165 14.61 7.07 -19.71
C ILE A 165 15.25 7.57 -18.42
N VAL A 166 14.77 7.12 -17.24
CA VAL A 166 15.39 7.47 -15.95
C VAL A 166 16.84 6.97 -15.87
N SER A 167 17.13 5.71 -16.20
CA SER A 167 18.52 5.21 -16.12
C SER A 167 19.45 5.92 -17.10
N SER A 168 19.02 6.17 -18.34
CA SER A 168 19.79 6.89 -19.35
C SER A 168 20.01 8.35 -18.95
N PHE A 169 19.02 9.02 -18.39
CA PHE A 169 19.17 10.37 -17.83
C PHE A 169 20.27 10.41 -16.76
N ILE A 170 20.24 9.51 -15.77
CA ILE A 170 21.21 9.56 -14.67
C ILE A 170 22.63 9.22 -15.18
N LEU A 171 22.75 8.18 -16.02
CA LEU A 171 24.04 7.81 -16.61
C LEU A 171 24.62 8.94 -17.47
N PHE A 172 23.78 9.65 -18.23
CA PHE A 172 24.20 10.79 -19.05
C PHE A 172 24.55 12.02 -18.19
N HIS A 173 23.71 12.40 -17.23
CA HIS A 173 23.94 13.52 -16.32
C HIS A 173 25.24 13.36 -15.53
N VAL A 174 25.37 12.24 -14.82
CA VAL A 174 26.51 11.97 -13.92
C VAL A 174 27.77 11.65 -14.73
N GLY A 175 27.64 10.92 -15.84
CA GLY A 175 28.74 10.62 -16.75
C GLY A 175 29.29 11.88 -17.44
N SER A 176 28.43 12.78 -17.92
CA SER A 176 28.86 14.05 -18.52
C SER A 176 29.55 14.95 -17.49
N ARG A 177 29.07 14.99 -16.25
CA ARG A 177 29.75 15.70 -15.14
C ARG A 177 31.16 15.16 -14.91
N LEU A 178 31.31 13.84 -14.84
CA LEU A 178 32.60 13.17 -14.66
C LEU A 178 33.55 13.41 -15.86
N ILE A 179 33.04 13.37 -17.10
CA ILE A 179 33.77 13.67 -18.34
C ILE A 179 34.28 15.12 -18.36
N GLY A 180 33.40 16.10 -18.10
CA GLY A 180 33.77 17.52 -18.09
C GLY A 180 34.76 17.86 -16.98
N ASN A 181 34.63 17.23 -15.82
CA ASN A 181 35.59 17.38 -14.72
C ASN A 181 36.93 16.68 -15.02
N GLY A 182 36.92 15.54 -15.73
CA GLY A 182 38.14 14.90 -16.23
C GLY A 182 38.89 15.77 -17.24
N ALA A 183 38.17 16.42 -18.16
CA ALA A 183 38.77 17.40 -19.07
C ALA A 183 39.38 18.60 -18.33
N LYS A 184 38.69 19.12 -17.30
CA LYS A 184 39.23 20.14 -16.38
C LYS A 184 40.49 19.66 -15.63
N MET A 185 40.59 18.36 -15.29
CA MET A 185 41.81 17.80 -14.70
C MET A 185 42.98 17.73 -15.70
N ALA A 186 42.72 17.50 -16.99
CA ALA A 186 43.75 17.50 -18.03
C ALA A 186 44.40 18.89 -18.21
N GLU A 187 43.62 19.96 -18.09
CA GLU A 187 44.12 21.35 -18.11
C GLU A 187 44.96 21.70 -16.86
N LEU A 188 44.63 21.11 -15.71
CA LEU A 188 45.22 21.44 -14.40
C LEU A 188 46.39 20.52 -13.98
N GLY A 189 46.66 19.44 -14.73
CA GLY A 189 47.67 18.44 -14.37
C GLY A 189 47.23 17.40 -13.34
N GLY A 190 45.92 17.28 -13.09
CA GLY A 190 45.32 16.36 -12.13
C GLY A 190 45.24 16.90 -10.69
N ASP A 191 44.45 16.22 -9.85
CA ASP A 191 44.25 16.51 -8.44
C ASP A 191 44.17 15.19 -7.63
N PRO A 192 45.04 14.97 -6.63
CA PRO A 192 44.97 13.80 -5.74
C PRO A 192 43.62 13.62 -5.02
N TYR A 193 42.87 14.70 -4.83
CA TYR A 193 41.53 14.67 -4.24
C TYR A 193 40.42 14.44 -5.28
N GLN A 194 40.74 14.28 -6.57
CA GLN A 194 39.80 13.91 -7.62
C GLN A 194 40.36 12.73 -8.43
N PRO A 195 40.63 11.57 -7.80
CA PRO A 195 41.36 10.47 -8.43
C PRO A 195 40.68 9.88 -9.67
N PHE A 196 39.35 9.82 -9.71
CA PHE A 196 38.60 9.27 -10.84
C PHE A 196 38.55 10.25 -12.02
N SER A 197 38.26 11.52 -11.76
CA SER A 197 38.36 12.58 -12.78
C SER A 197 39.79 12.73 -13.30
N SER A 198 40.81 12.65 -12.44
CA SER A 198 42.22 12.74 -12.85
C SER A 198 42.66 11.55 -13.70
N ALA A 199 42.23 10.33 -13.35
CA ALA A 199 42.47 9.15 -14.18
C ALA A 199 41.76 9.25 -15.54
N LEU A 200 40.55 9.81 -15.58
CA LEU A 200 39.82 10.08 -16.83
C LEU A 200 40.46 11.22 -17.65
N GLY A 201 41.10 12.19 -16.98
CA GLY A 201 41.84 13.30 -17.60
C GLY A 201 42.94 12.84 -18.54
N ALA A 202 43.55 11.67 -18.30
CA ALA A 202 44.54 11.06 -19.18
C ALA A 202 44.00 10.63 -20.57
N LEU A 203 42.68 10.70 -20.80
CA LEU A 203 42.06 10.49 -22.11
C LEU A 203 41.86 11.78 -22.93
N PHE A 204 42.16 12.94 -22.37
CA PHE A 204 41.98 14.25 -23.01
C PHE A 204 43.31 14.96 -23.20
N THR A 205 43.38 15.81 -24.22
CA THR A 205 44.51 16.71 -24.45
C THR A 205 44.09 18.16 -24.14
N PRO A 206 45.02 19.08 -23.83
CA PRO A 206 44.67 20.48 -23.56
C PRO A 206 43.87 21.15 -24.69
N GLU A 207 44.13 20.77 -25.95
CA GLU A 207 43.44 21.30 -27.14
C GLU A 207 42.01 20.77 -27.29
N THR A 208 41.69 19.63 -26.67
CA THR A 208 40.35 19.02 -26.68
C THR A 208 39.57 19.24 -25.39
N ALA A 209 40.25 19.65 -24.31
CA ALA A 209 39.68 19.78 -22.98
C ALA A 209 38.54 20.82 -22.87
N GLU A 210 38.66 22.00 -23.51
CA GLU A 210 37.60 23.01 -23.47
C GLU A 210 36.28 22.47 -24.05
N GLY A 211 36.35 21.77 -25.19
CA GLY A 211 35.18 21.15 -25.82
C GLY A 211 34.51 20.11 -24.93
N TRP A 212 35.30 19.26 -24.26
CA TRP A 212 34.78 18.28 -23.31
C TRP A 212 34.28 18.89 -21.99
N ARG A 213 34.85 20.01 -21.52
CA ARG A 213 34.29 20.83 -20.42
C ARG A 213 32.92 21.41 -20.79
N ILE A 214 32.78 22.00 -21.98
CA ILE A 214 31.51 22.55 -22.47
C ILE A 214 30.47 21.44 -22.63
N PHE A 215 30.83 20.31 -23.25
CA PHE A 215 29.98 19.12 -23.32
C PHE A 215 29.57 18.64 -21.93
N GLY A 216 30.52 18.53 -20.99
CA GLY A 216 30.24 18.04 -19.65
C GLY A 216 29.30 18.94 -18.86
N TYR A 217 29.46 20.26 -18.96
CA TYR A 217 28.56 21.24 -18.35
C TYR A 217 27.13 21.13 -18.91
N TRP A 218 26.97 21.10 -20.24
CA TRP A 218 25.65 21.00 -20.88
C TRP A 218 25.01 19.62 -20.67
N GLY A 219 25.80 18.55 -20.74
CA GLY A 219 25.36 17.19 -20.48
C GLY A 219 25.00 16.96 -19.01
N ALA A 220 25.67 17.61 -18.06
CA ALA A 220 25.33 17.59 -16.65
C ALA A 220 24.12 18.47 -16.35
N LEU A 221 24.27 19.79 -16.33
CA LEU A 221 23.26 20.73 -15.84
C LEU A 221 22.11 20.93 -16.84
N GLY A 222 22.43 20.92 -18.14
CA GLY A 222 21.42 21.06 -19.20
C GLY A 222 20.47 19.86 -19.25
N SER A 223 20.96 18.64 -18.98
CA SER A 223 20.08 17.47 -18.87
C SER A 223 19.22 17.48 -17.61
N VAL A 224 19.72 17.97 -16.46
CA VAL A 224 18.89 18.17 -15.26
C VAL A 224 17.74 19.11 -15.55
N LEU A 225 18.01 20.25 -16.19
CA LEU A 225 17.00 21.24 -16.55
C LEU A 225 15.99 20.67 -17.57
N ALA A 226 16.44 19.98 -18.61
CA ALA A 226 15.56 19.28 -19.55
C ALA A 226 14.67 18.25 -18.84
N PHE A 227 15.26 17.46 -17.93
CA PHE A 227 14.57 16.41 -17.21
C PHE A 227 13.61 16.97 -16.14
N LEU A 228 13.85 18.18 -15.61
CA LEU A 228 12.96 18.87 -14.66
C LEU A 228 11.57 19.14 -15.25
N ALA A 229 11.47 19.46 -16.54
CA ALA A 229 10.20 19.64 -17.24
C ALA A 229 9.42 18.31 -17.42
N TYR A 230 10.13 17.19 -17.57
CA TYR A 230 9.54 15.86 -17.70
C TYR A 230 9.22 15.20 -16.34
N PHE A 231 9.97 15.57 -15.30
CA PHE A 231 9.95 15.02 -13.93
C PHE A 231 8.54 14.71 -13.38
N PRO A 232 7.56 15.65 -13.43
CA PRO A 232 6.24 15.51 -12.79
C PRO A 232 5.30 14.50 -13.44
N TYR A 233 5.75 13.83 -14.51
CA TYR A 233 5.03 12.77 -15.22
C TYR A 233 5.74 11.41 -15.15
N THR A 234 6.92 11.34 -14.53
CA THR A 234 7.75 10.11 -14.46
C THR A 234 7.61 9.38 -13.13
N LYS A 235 8.17 8.17 -13.05
CA LYS A 235 8.47 7.53 -11.75
C LYS A 235 9.50 8.26 -10.90
N HIS A 236 10.32 9.17 -11.46
CA HIS A 236 11.41 9.81 -10.72
C HIS A 236 10.91 10.87 -9.73
N ILE A 237 9.67 11.37 -9.92
CA ILE A 237 8.97 12.28 -9.00
C ILE A 237 8.98 11.83 -7.52
N HIS A 238 9.16 10.53 -7.26
CA HIS A 238 9.31 9.96 -5.91
C HIS A 238 10.36 10.67 -5.01
N ILE A 239 11.40 11.29 -5.57
CA ILE A 239 12.42 11.98 -4.76
C ILE A 239 11.86 13.24 -4.06
N PHE A 240 10.82 13.83 -4.65
CA PHE A 240 10.06 14.93 -4.04
C PHE A 240 8.77 14.42 -3.36
N ALA A 241 8.06 13.49 -4.00
CA ALA A 241 6.78 13.00 -3.50
C ALA A 241 6.91 12.14 -2.23
N ALA A 242 7.96 11.32 -2.08
CA ALA A 242 8.11 10.48 -0.88
C ALA A 242 8.44 11.26 0.40
N PRO A 243 9.34 12.27 0.42
CA PRO A 243 9.49 13.16 1.58
C PRO A 243 8.19 13.86 1.97
N VAL A 244 7.38 14.29 0.99
CA VAL A 244 6.05 14.88 1.24
C VAL A 244 5.09 13.83 1.81
N ASN A 245 5.11 12.58 1.31
CA ASN A 245 4.28 11.51 1.85
C ASN A 245 4.67 11.09 3.28
N TYR A 246 5.96 11.16 3.65
CA TYR A 246 6.40 10.95 5.03
C TYR A 246 5.91 12.05 5.99
N PHE A 247 5.80 13.30 5.52
CA PHE A 247 5.24 14.40 6.30
C PHE A 247 3.75 14.16 6.56
N PHE A 248 3.00 13.87 5.48
CA PHE A 248 1.56 13.57 5.53
C PHE A 248 1.24 12.10 5.83
N LYS A 249 2.15 11.36 6.49
CA LYS A 249 1.88 9.97 6.89
C LYS A 249 0.61 9.90 7.74
N ARG A 250 -0.13 8.80 7.62
CA ARG A 250 -1.11 8.43 8.62
C ARG A 250 -0.41 8.02 9.91
N ASP A 251 -0.81 8.61 11.04
CA ASP A 251 -0.28 8.27 12.37
C ASP A 251 -1.32 7.45 13.17
N ARG A 252 -1.77 6.38 12.52
CA ARG A 252 -2.77 5.42 13.01
C ARG A 252 -2.33 4.01 12.68
N VAL A 253 -2.82 3.04 13.45
CA VAL A 253 -2.54 1.63 13.17
C VAL A 253 -3.16 1.20 11.84
N SER A 254 -2.47 0.32 11.12
CA SER A 254 -2.90 -0.16 9.81
C SER A 254 -4.21 -0.97 9.82
N GLY A 255 -4.69 -1.36 11.01
CA GLY A 255 -5.97 -2.05 11.21
C GLY A 255 -7.13 -1.14 11.60
N GLU A 256 -6.90 0.12 11.99
CA GLU A 256 -7.95 1.12 12.19
C GLU A 256 -8.34 1.66 10.81
N LEU A 257 -9.61 1.58 10.40
CA LEU A 257 -10.06 2.21 9.16
C LEU A 257 -10.39 3.70 9.40
N PRO A 258 -10.16 4.60 8.42
CA PRO A 258 -10.57 6.00 8.54
C PRO A 258 -12.08 6.10 8.77
N PRO A 259 -12.53 7.03 9.63
CA PRO A 259 -13.95 7.27 9.85
C PRO A 259 -14.65 7.72 8.57
N MET A 260 -15.90 7.30 8.41
CA MET A 260 -16.80 7.69 7.34
C MET A 260 -18.11 8.10 8.00
N LYS A 261 -18.55 9.33 7.77
CA LYS A 261 -19.89 9.75 8.22
C LYS A 261 -20.91 9.15 7.27
N VAL A 262 -21.82 8.31 7.78
CA VAL A 262 -23.00 7.86 7.03
C VAL A 262 -24.11 8.84 7.37
N ASP A 263 -24.14 9.96 6.64
CA ASP A 263 -25.16 10.98 6.78
C ASP A 263 -26.28 10.66 5.78
N LEU A 264 -27.36 10.05 6.28
CA LEU A 264 -28.47 9.59 5.43
C LEU A 264 -29.31 10.76 4.90
N GLU A 265 -29.46 11.83 5.68
CA GLU A 265 -30.20 13.03 5.26
C GLU A 265 -29.42 13.80 4.18
N ALA A 266 -28.09 13.92 4.31
CA ALA A 266 -27.24 14.47 3.27
C ALA A 266 -27.15 13.56 2.03
N ALA A 267 -27.20 12.23 2.21
CA ALA A 267 -27.24 11.28 1.10
C ALA A 267 -28.52 11.42 0.27
N GLU A 268 -29.69 11.43 0.91
CA GLU A 268 -31.00 11.54 0.24
C GLU A 268 -31.25 12.92 -0.37
N SER A 269 -30.69 13.99 0.20
CA SER A 269 -30.78 15.35 -0.35
C SER A 269 -29.74 15.69 -1.43
N SER A 270 -28.78 14.79 -1.70
CA SER A 270 -27.73 15.01 -2.70
C SER A 270 -28.20 14.72 -4.14
N GLU A 271 -28.14 15.72 -5.02
CA GLU A 271 -28.51 15.60 -6.45
C GLU A 271 -27.65 14.57 -7.23
N HIS A 272 -26.50 14.17 -6.67
CA HIS A 272 -25.57 13.20 -7.24
C HIS A 272 -25.64 11.81 -6.57
N GLY A 273 -26.49 11.65 -5.55
CA GLY A 273 -26.57 10.45 -4.71
C GLY A 273 -25.43 10.32 -3.68
N PRO A 274 -25.56 9.39 -2.71
CA PRO A 274 -24.64 9.26 -1.58
C PRO A 274 -23.15 9.20 -1.97
N GLU A 275 -22.37 10.17 -1.46
CA GLU A 275 -20.90 10.21 -1.54
C GLU A 275 -20.22 9.15 -0.62
N MET A 276 -20.69 7.90 -0.69
CA MET A 276 -20.21 6.79 0.10
C MET A 276 -19.19 5.95 -0.66
N GLY A 277 -17.91 6.06 -0.26
CA GLY A 277 -16.81 5.27 -0.79
C GLY A 277 -16.04 5.97 -1.91
N ALA A 278 -15.58 5.21 -2.91
CA ALA A 278 -14.93 5.75 -4.09
C ALA A 278 -15.28 4.97 -5.36
N GLN A 279 -15.80 5.67 -6.37
CA GLN A 279 -16.05 5.20 -7.73
C GLN A 279 -15.01 5.77 -8.72
N PHE A 280 -14.65 7.05 -8.56
CA PHE A 280 -13.76 7.83 -9.41
C PHE A 280 -12.45 8.22 -8.70
N MET A 281 -11.55 8.92 -9.41
CA MET A 281 -10.22 9.28 -8.89
C MET A 281 -10.27 10.32 -7.76
N GLU A 282 -11.18 11.28 -7.89
CA GLU A 282 -11.43 12.40 -6.98
C GLU A 282 -12.13 11.96 -5.68
N ASP A 283 -12.87 10.85 -5.70
CA ASP A 283 -13.51 10.28 -4.51
C ASP A 283 -12.50 9.66 -3.54
N LEU A 284 -11.28 9.39 -3.98
CA LEU A 284 -10.18 8.99 -3.10
C LEU A 284 -9.65 10.24 -2.38
N ALA A 285 -9.41 10.14 -1.06
CA ALA A 285 -8.85 11.26 -0.30
C ALA A 285 -7.51 11.74 -0.90
N TRP A 286 -7.23 13.05 -0.88
CA TRP A 286 -6.06 13.62 -1.59
C TRP A 286 -4.69 12.94 -1.33
N PRO A 287 -4.35 12.39 -0.14
CA PRO A 287 -3.08 11.67 0.05
C PRO A 287 -3.01 10.39 -0.79
N ARG A 288 -4.16 9.76 -1.08
CA ARG A 288 -4.26 8.56 -1.92
C ARG A 288 -3.92 8.86 -3.39
N LEU A 289 -3.99 10.13 -3.83
CA LEU A 289 -3.49 10.58 -5.13
C LEU A 289 -1.98 10.92 -5.08
N LEU A 290 -1.46 11.36 -3.94
CA LEU A 290 -0.01 11.59 -3.73
C LEU A 290 0.78 10.27 -3.78
N ASP A 291 0.28 9.20 -3.15
CA ASP A 291 0.83 7.84 -3.19
C ASP A 291 1.18 7.38 -4.61
N ALA A 292 0.31 7.65 -5.59
CA ALA A 292 0.52 7.24 -6.97
C ALA A 292 1.82 7.82 -7.57
N TYR A 293 2.23 9.01 -7.10
CA TYR A 293 3.50 9.66 -7.47
C TYR A 293 4.66 9.25 -6.55
N ALA A 294 4.42 9.04 -5.25
CA ALA A 294 5.43 8.52 -4.31
C ALA A 294 5.89 7.10 -4.69
N CYS A 295 4.97 6.26 -5.20
CA CYS A 295 5.22 4.89 -5.61
C CYS A 295 6.33 4.77 -6.67
N ILE A 296 7.51 4.30 -6.28
CA ILE A 296 8.69 4.11 -7.16
C ILE A 296 8.65 2.79 -7.98
N GLN A 297 7.50 2.13 -8.11
CA GLN A 297 7.31 0.92 -8.96
C GLN A 297 8.24 -0.24 -8.57
N CYS A 298 8.47 -0.43 -7.25
CA CYS A 298 9.43 -1.39 -6.71
C CYS A 298 8.87 -2.79 -6.41
N ASN A 299 7.56 -3.00 -6.61
CA ASN A 299 6.79 -4.24 -6.37
C ASN A 299 6.90 -4.88 -4.97
N ARG A 300 7.60 -4.27 -3.99
CA ARG A 300 7.75 -4.79 -2.62
C ARG A 300 6.41 -5.17 -1.96
N CYS A 301 5.37 -4.36 -2.17
CA CYS A 301 4.01 -4.56 -1.66
C CYS A 301 3.23 -5.68 -2.38
N GLN A 302 3.57 -6.00 -3.63
CA GLN A 302 3.07 -7.18 -4.35
C GLN A 302 3.75 -8.45 -3.85
N ASP A 303 5.08 -8.45 -3.67
CA ASP A 303 5.85 -9.61 -3.17
C ASP A 303 5.27 -10.25 -1.89
N VAL A 304 4.63 -9.43 -1.03
CA VAL A 304 4.11 -9.84 0.30
C VAL A 304 2.58 -9.93 0.31
N CYS A 305 1.90 -9.54 -0.76
CA CYS A 305 0.46 -9.62 -0.82
C CYS A 305 0.07 -11.09 -0.96
N PRO A 306 -0.74 -11.66 -0.04
CA PRO A 306 -1.04 -13.09 -0.07
C PRO A 306 -1.86 -13.48 -1.30
N ALA A 307 -2.70 -12.57 -1.81
CA ALA A 307 -3.44 -12.77 -3.04
C ALA A 307 -2.52 -12.77 -4.29
N SER A 308 -1.60 -11.79 -4.40
CA SER A 308 -0.60 -11.78 -5.48
C SER A 308 0.26 -13.05 -5.45
N GLY A 309 0.73 -13.44 -4.27
CA GLY A 309 1.59 -14.61 -4.06
C GLY A 309 0.91 -15.96 -4.36
N THR A 310 -0.41 -16.00 -4.44
CA THR A 310 -1.21 -17.20 -4.79
C THR A 310 -1.87 -17.09 -6.18
N GLY A 311 -1.45 -16.13 -7.01
CA GLY A 311 -1.82 -16.04 -8.43
C GLY A 311 -3.10 -15.27 -8.77
N LYS A 312 -3.81 -14.74 -7.79
CA LYS A 312 -5.06 -13.97 -7.98
C LYS A 312 -4.80 -12.61 -8.65
N ALA A 313 -5.85 -11.93 -9.14
CA ALA A 313 -5.71 -10.65 -9.84
C ALA A 313 -5.07 -9.52 -9.00
N LEU A 314 -5.29 -9.48 -7.67
CA LEU A 314 -4.83 -8.38 -6.83
C LEU A 314 -3.31 -8.19 -6.87
N SER A 315 -2.88 -6.97 -7.20
CA SER A 315 -1.54 -6.45 -6.91
C SER A 315 -1.65 -5.01 -6.38
N PRO A 316 -1.26 -4.75 -5.11
CA PRO A 316 -1.17 -3.39 -4.58
C PRO A 316 -0.16 -2.50 -5.33
N ALA A 317 0.83 -3.10 -5.99
CA ALA A 317 1.77 -2.36 -6.84
C ALA A 317 1.12 -1.93 -8.16
N ALA A 318 0.26 -2.78 -8.75
CA ALA A 318 -0.46 -2.44 -9.98
C ALA A 318 -1.41 -1.26 -9.75
N LEU A 319 -2.15 -1.24 -8.63
CA LEU A 319 -3.06 -0.16 -8.27
C LEU A 319 -2.39 1.23 -8.33
N GLU A 320 -1.30 1.46 -7.61
CA GLU A 320 -0.59 2.76 -7.63
C GLU A 320 0.01 3.11 -8.99
N ILE A 321 0.50 2.11 -9.72
CA ILE A 321 1.05 2.33 -11.07
C ILE A 321 -0.07 2.73 -12.03
N ASN A 322 -1.21 2.05 -11.98
CA ASN A 322 -2.38 2.33 -12.80
C ASN A 322 -2.95 3.72 -12.49
N LYS A 323 -3.14 4.08 -11.21
CA LYS A 323 -3.56 5.44 -10.78
C LYS A 323 -2.70 6.53 -11.41
N ARG A 324 -1.37 6.47 -11.27
CA ARG A 324 -0.47 7.47 -11.90
C ARG A 324 -0.54 7.47 -13.43
N MET A 325 -0.72 6.30 -14.05
CA MET A 325 -0.77 6.22 -15.50
C MET A 325 -2.04 6.88 -16.07
N GLU A 326 -3.18 6.76 -15.38
CA GLU A 326 -4.42 7.47 -15.72
C GLU A 326 -4.31 8.98 -15.37
N LEU A 327 -3.79 9.33 -14.18
CA LEU A 327 -3.51 10.72 -13.76
C LEU A 327 -2.53 11.49 -14.67
N ASN A 328 -1.73 10.76 -15.46
CA ASN A 328 -0.88 11.33 -16.51
C ASN A 328 -1.58 11.38 -17.88
N VAL A 329 -2.58 10.54 -18.14
CA VAL A 329 -3.39 10.54 -19.37
C VAL A 329 -4.46 11.64 -19.32
N ILE A 330 -5.23 11.76 -18.24
CA ILE A 330 -6.25 12.81 -18.06
C ILE A 330 -5.64 14.22 -17.98
N ALA A 331 -4.32 14.31 -17.82
CA ALA A 331 -3.52 15.53 -17.79
C ALA A 331 -2.56 15.68 -18.99
N ALA A 332 -2.64 14.79 -19.97
CA ALA A 332 -1.89 14.94 -21.21
C ALA A 332 -2.50 16.08 -22.06
N HIS A 333 -1.64 16.90 -22.67
CA HIS A 333 -2.01 17.79 -23.77
C HIS A 333 -1.34 17.31 -25.07
N PRO A 334 -1.91 17.61 -26.25
CA PRO A 334 -1.30 17.25 -27.54
C PRO A 334 0.10 17.84 -27.77
N SER A 335 0.49 18.88 -27.02
CA SER A 335 1.81 19.48 -27.06
C SER A 335 2.37 19.68 -25.65
N PRO A 336 3.67 19.41 -25.40
CA PRO A 336 4.30 19.71 -24.10
C PRO A 336 4.41 21.22 -23.85
N PHE A 337 4.29 22.05 -24.89
CA PHE A 337 4.31 23.51 -24.79
C PHE A 337 2.95 24.13 -24.44
N THR A 338 1.91 23.32 -24.22
CA THR A 338 0.58 23.80 -23.83
C THR A 338 0.55 24.29 -22.38
N LEU A 339 0.59 25.62 -22.20
CA LEU A 339 0.44 26.32 -20.92
C LEU A 339 -1.03 26.45 -20.45
N LYS A 340 -1.89 25.50 -20.85
CA LYS A 340 -3.24 25.35 -20.27
C LYS A 340 -3.20 24.23 -19.23
N THR A 341 -4.10 24.29 -18.26
CA THR A 341 -4.41 23.16 -17.39
C THR A 341 -5.33 22.19 -18.10
N ALA A 342 -5.32 20.92 -17.69
CA ALA A 342 -6.27 19.93 -18.17
C ALA A 342 -7.64 20.08 -17.48
N ALA A 343 -8.70 19.52 -18.07
CA ALA A 343 -10.06 19.64 -17.52
C ALA A 343 -10.15 19.12 -16.07
N PHE A 344 -9.52 17.98 -15.77
CA PHE A 344 -9.46 17.42 -14.42
C PHE A 344 -8.81 18.37 -13.40
N GLU A 345 -7.75 19.09 -13.79
CA GLU A 345 -7.05 20.08 -12.94
C GLU A 345 -7.88 21.35 -12.67
N GLN A 346 -8.86 21.63 -13.54
CA GLN A 346 -9.80 22.74 -13.43
C GLN A 346 -11.05 22.41 -12.59
N GLY A 347 -11.30 21.13 -12.30
CA GLY A 347 -12.46 20.68 -11.53
C GLY A 347 -13.41 19.72 -12.26
N ALA A 348 -13.18 19.42 -13.54
CA ALA A 348 -13.97 18.40 -14.24
C ALA A 348 -13.73 17.00 -13.61
N PRO A 349 -14.70 16.08 -13.72
CA PRO A 349 -14.53 14.74 -13.18
C PRO A 349 -13.53 13.88 -13.97
N SER A 350 -13.04 12.79 -13.38
CA SER A 350 -12.31 11.76 -14.13
C SER A 350 -13.26 10.93 -15.00
N SER A 351 -12.85 10.62 -16.22
CA SER A 351 -13.76 10.14 -17.26
C SER A 351 -14.14 8.66 -17.17
N ARG A 352 -13.62 7.92 -16.18
CA ARG A 352 -13.68 6.45 -16.09
C ARG A 352 -13.62 5.99 -14.62
N PRO A 353 -14.47 5.06 -14.16
CA PRO A 353 -14.39 4.50 -12.81
C PRO A 353 -13.08 3.75 -12.52
N LEU A 354 -12.68 3.72 -11.25
CA LEU A 354 -11.52 3.00 -10.71
C LEU A 354 -11.48 1.52 -11.16
N LEU A 355 -12.65 0.88 -11.22
CA LEU A 355 -12.80 -0.53 -11.59
C LEU A 355 -12.42 -0.85 -13.05
N GLU A 356 -12.35 0.14 -13.94
CA GLU A 356 -11.96 -0.08 -15.34
C GLU A 356 -10.44 0.00 -15.60
N PHE A 357 -9.66 0.60 -14.69
CA PHE A 357 -8.25 0.90 -14.95
C PHE A 357 -7.33 0.68 -13.77
N ALA A 358 -7.77 0.97 -12.54
CA ALA A 358 -6.96 0.96 -11.34
C ALA A 358 -6.83 -0.47 -10.79
N ILE A 359 -7.96 -1.16 -10.64
CA ILE A 359 -8.08 -2.49 -10.03
C ILE A 359 -9.34 -3.20 -10.59
N SER A 360 -9.33 -4.53 -10.73
CA SER A 360 -10.53 -5.29 -11.15
C SER A 360 -11.44 -5.64 -9.96
N PRO A 361 -12.74 -5.91 -10.16
CA PRO A 361 -13.63 -6.38 -9.08
C PRO A 361 -13.11 -7.62 -8.34
N GLU A 362 -12.56 -8.61 -9.06
CA GLU A 362 -11.87 -9.78 -8.45
C GLU A 362 -10.74 -9.33 -7.51
N ALA A 363 -9.93 -8.36 -7.94
CA ALA A 363 -8.81 -7.86 -7.14
C ALA A 363 -9.26 -7.04 -5.91
N VAL A 364 -10.39 -6.33 -5.99
CA VAL A 364 -11.02 -5.66 -4.84
C VAL A 364 -11.44 -6.69 -3.80
N TRP A 365 -12.09 -7.77 -4.22
CA TRP A 365 -12.61 -8.78 -3.31
C TRP A 365 -11.55 -9.75 -2.79
N ALA A 366 -10.45 -9.99 -3.52
CA ALA A 366 -9.28 -10.76 -3.04
C ALA A 366 -8.44 -10.07 -1.93
N CYS A 367 -8.79 -8.87 -1.48
CA CYS A 367 -8.05 -8.17 -0.42
C CYS A 367 -8.40 -8.72 0.97
N THR A 368 -7.40 -9.30 1.66
CA THR A 368 -7.54 -9.86 3.02
C THR A 368 -7.38 -8.84 4.16
N THR A 369 -7.35 -7.54 3.82
CA THR A 369 -7.06 -6.37 4.70
C THR A 369 -5.87 -6.53 5.65
N CYS A 370 -4.93 -7.44 5.38
CA CYS A 370 -3.89 -7.84 6.35
C CYS A 370 -2.71 -6.86 6.51
N GLY A 371 -2.77 -5.66 5.92
CA GLY A 371 -1.77 -4.59 6.04
C GLY A 371 -0.38 -4.84 5.44
N ALA A 372 -0.10 -6.02 4.88
CA ALA A 372 1.25 -6.43 4.46
C ALA A 372 1.90 -5.45 3.46
N CYS A 373 1.10 -4.94 2.52
CA CYS A 373 1.52 -3.98 1.50
C CYS A 373 2.02 -2.65 2.09
N MET A 374 1.32 -2.11 3.08
CA MET A 374 1.61 -0.81 3.71
C MET A 374 2.81 -0.90 4.67
N GLU A 375 2.92 -2.00 5.42
CA GLU A 375 4.09 -2.23 6.29
C GLU A 375 5.37 -2.33 5.46
N VAL A 376 5.38 -3.07 4.35
CA VAL A 376 6.59 -3.22 3.52
C VAL A 376 6.87 -2.02 2.59
N CYS A 377 5.94 -1.07 2.49
CA CYS A 377 6.06 0.06 1.57
C CYS A 377 7.16 1.03 2.04
N PRO A 378 8.22 1.27 1.24
CA PRO A 378 9.31 2.15 1.66
C PRO A 378 8.87 3.62 1.72
N VAL A 379 7.93 4.01 0.85
CA VAL A 379 7.39 5.38 0.68
C VAL A 379 6.03 5.59 1.37
N GLN A 380 5.62 4.60 2.18
CA GLN A 380 4.43 4.61 3.05
C GLN A 380 3.04 4.63 2.39
N ASP A 381 2.96 4.43 1.07
CA ASP A 381 1.70 4.27 0.35
C ASP A 381 0.70 3.32 1.07
N GLU A 382 -0.57 3.72 1.15
CA GLU A 382 -1.62 3.16 2.01
C GLU A 382 -2.69 2.40 1.19
N GLN A 383 -2.26 1.71 0.12
CA GLN A 383 -3.10 1.13 -0.97
C GLN A 383 -4.29 0.25 -0.52
N MET A 384 -4.31 -0.19 0.73
CA MET A 384 -5.41 -0.97 1.29
C MET A 384 -6.67 -0.11 1.52
N LEU A 385 -6.50 1.18 1.82
CA LEU A 385 -7.60 2.10 2.12
C LEU A 385 -8.40 2.41 0.85
N ASP A 386 -7.72 2.63 -0.27
CA ASP A 386 -8.31 2.75 -1.61
C ASP A 386 -9.26 1.57 -1.93
N ILE A 387 -8.85 0.34 -1.61
CA ILE A 387 -9.65 -0.86 -1.85
C ILE A 387 -10.89 -0.91 -0.91
N ILE A 388 -10.77 -0.40 0.31
CA ILE A 388 -11.89 -0.31 1.26
C ILE A 388 -12.90 0.77 0.84
N ASP A 389 -12.44 1.93 0.35
CA ASP A 389 -13.36 2.96 -0.16
C ASP A 389 -14.08 2.50 -1.44
N ILE A 390 -13.41 1.75 -2.33
CA ILE A 390 -14.10 1.09 -3.46
C ILE A 390 -15.15 0.10 -2.94
N ARG A 391 -14.82 -0.78 -1.98
CA ARG A 391 -15.80 -1.69 -1.36
C ARG A 391 -16.98 -0.97 -0.71
N ARG A 392 -16.75 0.17 -0.06
CA ARG A 392 -17.81 1.00 0.54
C ARG A 392 -18.81 1.48 -0.52
N ARG A 393 -18.33 1.91 -1.70
CA ARG A 393 -19.19 2.28 -2.84
C ARG A 393 -19.96 1.09 -3.39
N GLN A 394 -19.26 -0.04 -3.62
CA GLN A 394 -19.90 -1.25 -4.15
C GLN A 394 -21.02 -1.74 -3.21
N VAL A 395 -20.76 -1.87 -1.91
CA VAL A 395 -21.71 -2.43 -0.96
C VAL A 395 -22.87 -1.49 -0.63
N MET A 396 -22.61 -0.21 -0.36
CA MET A 396 -23.61 0.70 0.21
C MET A 396 -24.40 1.50 -0.84
N VAL A 397 -23.94 1.55 -2.09
CA VAL A 397 -24.59 2.34 -3.16
C VAL A 397 -24.86 1.51 -4.41
N GLU A 398 -23.97 0.59 -4.80
CA GLU A 398 -24.18 -0.27 -5.98
C GLU A 398 -24.92 -1.58 -5.64
N GLY A 399 -24.95 -1.98 -4.36
CA GLY A 399 -25.46 -3.28 -3.92
C GLY A 399 -24.59 -4.47 -4.36
N GLU A 400 -23.40 -4.21 -4.92
CA GLU A 400 -22.51 -5.23 -5.47
C GLU A 400 -21.57 -5.80 -4.41
N PHE A 401 -21.69 -7.11 -4.15
CA PHE A 401 -20.74 -7.86 -3.33
C PHE A 401 -20.87 -9.37 -3.60
N PRO A 402 -19.84 -10.18 -3.26
CA PRO A 402 -19.91 -11.64 -3.33
C PRO A 402 -21.15 -12.18 -2.59
N PRO A 403 -22.08 -12.89 -3.26
CA PRO A 403 -23.41 -13.21 -2.69
C PRO A 403 -23.37 -13.97 -1.35
N GLN A 404 -22.30 -14.72 -1.09
CA GLN A 404 -22.08 -15.44 0.16
C GLN A 404 -22.12 -14.49 1.39
N LEU A 405 -21.61 -13.26 1.25
CA LEU A 405 -21.60 -12.24 2.31
C LEU A 405 -23.01 -11.83 2.75
N GLN A 406 -24.03 -12.02 1.92
CA GLN A 406 -25.42 -11.69 2.25
C GLN A 406 -25.92 -12.47 3.47
N SER A 407 -25.42 -13.69 3.69
CA SER A 407 -25.70 -14.50 4.88
C SER A 407 -25.19 -13.81 6.15
N ALA A 408 -23.90 -13.45 6.18
CA ALA A 408 -23.24 -12.79 7.29
C ALA A 408 -23.82 -11.40 7.58
N PHE A 409 -24.19 -10.63 6.55
CA PHE A 409 -24.89 -9.34 6.73
C PHE A 409 -26.26 -9.52 7.39
N ARG A 410 -27.13 -10.41 6.89
CA ARG A 410 -28.45 -10.68 7.48
C ARG A 410 -28.34 -11.23 8.92
N GLY A 411 -27.34 -12.06 9.20
CA GLY A 411 -27.05 -12.52 10.56
C GLY A 411 -26.66 -11.38 11.49
N MET A 412 -25.75 -10.51 11.05
CA MET A 412 -25.32 -9.32 11.81
C MET A 412 -26.46 -8.31 12.05
N GLU A 413 -27.32 -8.10 11.06
CA GLU A 413 -28.53 -7.27 11.14
C GLU A 413 -29.52 -7.82 12.19
N ARG A 414 -29.97 -9.07 11.99
CA ARG A 414 -31.14 -9.66 12.67
C ARG A 414 -30.83 -10.39 13.96
N ALA A 415 -29.72 -11.13 13.98
CA ALA A 415 -29.29 -11.97 15.10
C ALA A 415 -28.04 -11.40 15.82
N LYS A 416 -27.60 -10.20 15.44
CA LYS A 416 -26.42 -9.51 15.99
C LYS A 416 -25.13 -10.34 15.93
N ASN A 417 -25.02 -11.29 14.99
CA ASN A 417 -23.83 -12.09 14.74
C ASN A 417 -23.77 -12.67 13.31
N PRO A 418 -22.57 -12.77 12.68
CA PRO A 418 -22.46 -13.20 11.27
C PRO A 418 -22.73 -14.70 11.01
N TRP A 419 -22.89 -15.53 12.05
CA TRP A 419 -23.35 -16.92 11.89
C TRP A 419 -24.88 -17.02 11.71
N GLY A 420 -25.64 -15.96 12.03
CA GLY A 420 -27.11 -15.96 11.95
C GLY A 420 -27.81 -16.83 13.01
N ILE A 421 -27.06 -17.42 13.95
CA ILE A 421 -27.58 -18.23 15.05
C ILE A 421 -28.31 -17.32 16.04
N SER A 422 -29.43 -17.78 16.61
CA SER A 422 -30.24 -16.98 17.54
C SER A 422 -29.41 -16.42 18.69
N HIS A 423 -29.55 -15.11 18.95
CA HIS A 423 -28.82 -14.39 20.00
C HIS A 423 -29.11 -14.92 21.41
N GLU A 424 -30.25 -15.58 21.61
CA GLU A 424 -30.57 -16.28 22.86
C GLU A 424 -29.55 -17.39 23.20
N LYS A 425 -28.92 -17.98 22.19
CA LYS A 425 -27.91 -19.05 22.31
C LYS A 425 -26.51 -18.53 22.68
N ARG A 426 -26.31 -17.21 22.83
CA ARG A 426 -24.96 -16.62 23.01
C ARG A 426 -24.18 -17.13 24.23
N MET A 427 -24.84 -17.77 25.21
CA MET A 427 -24.19 -18.34 26.40
C MET A 427 -24.05 -19.87 26.38
N GLU A 428 -24.46 -20.57 25.32
CA GLU A 428 -24.35 -22.05 25.23
C GLU A 428 -22.88 -22.52 25.32
N TRP A 429 -21.93 -21.73 24.80
CA TRP A 429 -20.48 -22.00 24.95
C TRP A 429 -20.00 -22.09 26.41
N ALA A 430 -20.75 -21.52 27.37
CA ALA A 430 -20.41 -21.46 28.78
C ALA A 430 -21.04 -22.61 29.61
N GLU A 431 -21.82 -23.51 29.00
CA GLU A 431 -22.52 -24.58 29.73
C GLU A 431 -21.56 -25.45 30.56
N GLY A 432 -21.91 -25.70 31.83
CA GLY A 432 -21.04 -26.41 32.77
C GLY A 432 -19.85 -25.60 33.33
N LEU A 433 -19.73 -24.31 33.00
CA LEU A 433 -18.78 -23.37 33.61
C LEU A 433 -19.54 -22.28 34.39
N ARG A 434 -18.91 -21.71 35.43
CA ARG A 434 -19.45 -20.57 36.16
C ARG A 434 -18.93 -19.26 35.55
N VAL A 435 -19.59 -18.79 34.50
CA VAL A 435 -19.24 -17.54 33.80
C VAL A 435 -20.16 -16.40 34.27
N PRO A 436 -19.74 -15.52 35.20
CA PRO A 436 -20.58 -14.42 35.68
C PRO A 436 -20.84 -13.37 34.60
N THR A 437 -22.07 -12.90 34.53
CA THR A 437 -22.47 -11.76 33.68
C THR A 437 -22.25 -10.41 34.40
N THR A 438 -22.26 -9.31 33.65
CA THR A 438 -22.26 -7.93 34.19
C THR A 438 -23.47 -7.61 35.08
N LEU A 439 -24.55 -8.39 35.00
CA LEU A 439 -25.70 -8.28 35.90
C LEU A 439 -25.46 -8.96 37.26
N GLU A 440 -24.70 -10.04 37.28
CA GLU A 440 -24.33 -10.79 38.49
C GLU A 440 -23.07 -10.24 39.16
N ASN A 441 -22.17 -9.67 38.37
CA ASN A 441 -20.96 -8.97 38.80
C ASN A 441 -20.87 -7.58 38.12
N PRO A 442 -21.49 -6.53 38.70
CA PRO A 442 -21.50 -5.19 38.11
C PRO A 442 -20.17 -4.41 38.23
N GLN A 443 -19.17 -4.93 38.93
CA GLN A 443 -17.86 -4.27 39.10
C GLN A 443 -16.68 -5.23 38.87
N PRO A 444 -16.56 -5.82 37.66
CA PRO A 444 -15.44 -6.67 37.33
C PRO A 444 -14.15 -5.85 37.21
N ASP A 445 -13.01 -6.46 37.48
CA ASP A 445 -11.70 -5.90 37.12
C ASP A 445 -11.37 -6.16 35.65
N VAL A 446 -11.97 -7.20 35.05
CA VAL A 446 -11.84 -7.55 33.64
C VAL A 446 -13.22 -7.84 33.02
N LEU A 447 -13.58 -7.11 31.97
CA LEU A 447 -14.65 -7.53 31.08
C LEU A 447 -14.06 -8.47 30.02
N TYR A 448 -14.42 -9.75 30.05
CA TYR A 448 -14.12 -10.66 28.95
C TYR A 448 -15.11 -10.40 27.82
N TRP A 449 -14.62 -9.78 26.74
CA TRP A 449 -15.34 -9.68 25.48
C TRP A 449 -15.23 -11.02 24.74
N VAL A 450 -16.34 -11.75 24.66
CA VAL A 450 -16.41 -13.08 24.07
C VAL A 450 -16.26 -12.96 22.55
N GLY A 451 -17.16 -12.19 21.94
CA GLY A 451 -17.26 -12.03 20.49
C GLY A 451 -17.87 -13.25 19.79
N CYS A 452 -18.36 -13.03 18.57
CA CYS A 452 -19.21 -14.00 17.89
C CYS A 452 -18.56 -15.37 17.64
N ALA A 453 -17.26 -15.41 17.32
CA ALA A 453 -16.58 -16.69 17.09
C ALA A 453 -16.56 -17.55 18.36
N ALA A 454 -16.12 -16.99 19.48
CA ALA A 454 -16.08 -17.69 20.77
C ALA A 454 -17.46 -18.14 21.27
N ALA A 455 -18.53 -17.43 20.90
CA ALA A 455 -19.90 -17.82 21.22
C ALA A 455 -20.45 -18.94 20.31
N TYR A 456 -20.15 -18.91 19.01
CA TYR A 456 -20.90 -19.68 17.99
C TYR A 456 -20.07 -20.67 17.13
N ASP A 457 -18.74 -20.59 17.11
CA ASP A 457 -17.86 -21.54 16.41
C ASP A 457 -17.28 -22.56 17.41
N PRO A 458 -17.58 -23.87 17.31
CA PRO A 458 -17.11 -24.87 18.28
C PRO A 458 -15.58 -24.94 18.45
N GLY A 459 -14.81 -24.59 17.40
CA GLY A 459 -13.36 -24.52 17.46
C GLY A 459 -12.87 -23.36 18.35
N ALA A 460 -13.55 -22.22 18.30
CA ALA A 460 -13.29 -21.04 19.13
C ALA A 460 -13.92 -21.15 20.53
N GLN A 461 -15.02 -21.88 20.69
CA GLN A 461 -15.61 -22.20 22.00
C GLN A 461 -14.60 -22.91 22.90
N LYS A 462 -13.81 -23.86 22.37
CA LYS A 462 -12.70 -24.50 23.12
C LYS A 462 -11.72 -23.46 23.70
N THR A 463 -11.32 -22.46 22.89
CA THR A 463 -10.43 -21.36 23.31
C THR A 463 -11.08 -20.47 24.39
N ALA A 464 -12.37 -20.16 24.27
CA ALA A 464 -13.10 -19.36 25.26
C ALA A 464 -13.24 -20.08 26.62
N ARG A 465 -13.61 -21.37 26.59
CA ARG A 465 -13.69 -22.25 27.76
C ARG A 465 -12.33 -22.48 28.40
N ALA A 466 -11.24 -22.50 27.62
CA ALA A 466 -9.88 -22.55 28.15
C ALA A 466 -9.49 -21.25 28.85
N PHE A 467 -9.78 -20.10 28.24
CA PHE A 467 -9.48 -18.78 28.82
C PHE A 467 -10.23 -18.54 30.14
N VAL A 468 -11.54 -18.81 30.20
CA VAL A 468 -12.34 -18.77 31.44
C VAL A 468 -11.71 -19.62 32.55
N GLN A 469 -11.36 -20.87 32.23
CA GLN A 469 -10.75 -21.79 33.20
C GLN A 469 -9.38 -21.36 33.72
N LEU A 470 -8.67 -20.49 32.99
CA LEU A 470 -7.44 -19.84 33.43
C LEU A 470 -7.74 -18.60 34.30
N LEU A 471 -8.77 -17.80 33.97
CA LEU A 471 -9.24 -16.70 34.81
C LEU A 471 -9.68 -17.20 36.19
N ASP A 472 -10.46 -18.28 36.23
CA ASP A 472 -10.91 -18.93 37.47
C ASP A 472 -9.72 -19.44 38.29
N ARG A 473 -8.79 -20.18 37.67
CA ARG A 473 -7.61 -20.75 38.35
C ARG A 473 -6.62 -19.70 38.86
N ALA A 474 -6.59 -18.52 38.25
CA ALA A 474 -5.82 -17.35 38.68
C ALA A 474 -6.56 -16.44 39.68
N GLY A 475 -7.85 -16.72 39.98
CA GLY A 475 -8.69 -15.91 40.86
C GLY A 475 -8.94 -14.50 40.32
N VAL A 476 -9.24 -14.36 39.03
CA VAL A 476 -9.55 -13.06 38.42
C VAL A 476 -11.01 -12.68 38.68
N ASN A 477 -11.24 -11.45 39.16
CA ASN A 477 -12.56 -10.85 39.19
C ASN A 477 -12.95 -10.40 37.76
N TYR A 478 -13.68 -11.24 37.03
CA TYR A 478 -14.14 -10.93 35.67
C TYR A 478 -15.67 -11.02 35.54
N ALA A 479 -16.17 -10.53 34.41
CA ALA A 479 -17.54 -10.76 33.94
C ALA A 479 -17.58 -10.81 32.41
N VAL A 480 -18.69 -11.27 31.83
CA VAL A 480 -19.04 -11.13 30.41
C VAL A 480 -20.29 -10.25 30.25
N LEU A 481 -20.46 -9.59 29.10
CA LEU A 481 -21.71 -8.88 28.77
C LEU A 481 -22.90 -9.85 28.52
N GLY A 482 -22.63 -11.14 28.29
CA GLY A 482 -23.66 -12.13 28.00
C GLY A 482 -24.54 -11.73 26.82
N LYS A 483 -25.87 -11.74 27.00
CA LYS A 483 -26.84 -11.33 25.96
C LYS A 483 -26.84 -9.83 25.64
N GLN A 484 -26.09 -8.99 26.36
CA GLN A 484 -25.92 -7.57 26.00
C GLN A 484 -24.87 -7.36 24.89
N GLU A 485 -23.98 -8.32 24.66
CA GLU A 485 -22.87 -8.19 23.70
C GLU A 485 -23.35 -8.39 22.25
N ALA A 486 -23.20 -7.42 21.35
CA ALA A 486 -23.50 -7.62 19.92
C ALA A 486 -22.27 -8.14 19.13
N CYS A 487 -22.33 -8.14 17.80
CA CYS A 487 -21.13 -8.29 16.96
C CYS A 487 -20.33 -7.00 16.99
N THR A 488 -18.99 -7.06 16.94
CA THR A 488 -18.15 -5.85 16.89
C THR A 488 -18.25 -5.05 15.59
N GLY A 489 -18.91 -5.60 14.55
CA GLY A 489 -19.04 -4.98 13.23
C GLY A 489 -17.81 -5.09 12.31
N ASP A 490 -16.67 -5.63 12.76
CA ASP A 490 -15.43 -5.75 11.94
C ASP A 490 -15.67 -6.32 10.54
N SER A 491 -16.37 -7.46 10.42
CA SER A 491 -16.65 -8.08 9.12
C SER A 491 -17.56 -7.23 8.23
N ALA A 492 -18.50 -6.47 8.79
CA ALA A 492 -19.30 -5.50 8.02
C ALA A 492 -18.40 -4.38 7.48
N ARG A 493 -17.63 -3.72 8.36
CA ARG A 493 -16.74 -2.61 7.99
C ARG A 493 -15.70 -3.01 6.94
N ARG A 494 -15.13 -4.22 7.04
CA ARG A 494 -14.10 -4.71 6.12
C ARG A 494 -14.66 -5.25 4.81
N ALA A 495 -15.94 -5.60 4.77
CA ALA A 495 -16.65 -5.81 3.52
C ALA A 495 -17.02 -4.49 2.83
N GLY A 496 -17.06 -3.36 3.56
CA GLY A 496 -17.47 -2.05 3.06
C GLY A 496 -18.86 -1.60 3.56
N ASN A 497 -19.56 -2.43 4.34
CA ASN A 497 -20.83 -2.07 4.96
C ASN A 497 -20.58 -1.24 6.22
N GLU A 498 -20.33 0.06 6.04
CA GLU A 498 -20.08 1.01 7.14
C GLU A 498 -21.33 1.24 7.99
N TYR A 499 -22.52 1.30 7.39
CA TYR A 499 -23.79 1.49 8.10
C TYR A 499 -24.07 0.37 9.11
N LEU A 500 -23.98 -0.90 8.68
CA LEU A 500 -24.15 -2.06 9.57
C LEU A 500 -23.02 -2.15 10.61
N TYR A 501 -21.82 -1.64 10.31
CA TYR A 501 -20.77 -1.47 11.30
C TYR A 501 -21.17 -0.43 12.36
N GLN A 502 -21.66 0.74 11.97
CA GLN A 502 -22.04 1.83 12.88
C GLN A 502 -23.18 1.41 13.81
N GLN A 503 -24.29 0.89 13.27
CA GLN A 503 -25.41 0.40 14.07
C GLN A 503 -24.98 -0.60 15.16
N LEU A 504 -24.08 -1.52 14.83
CA LEU A 504 -23.54 -2.51 15.78
C LEU A 504 -22.55 -1.91 16.77
N ALA A 505 -21.68 -1.02 16.29
CA ALA A 505 -20.63 -0.41 17.09
C ALA A 505 -21.20 0.57 18.11
N GLU A 506 -22.20 1.38 17.72
CA GLU A 506 -22.88 2.35 18.57
C GLU A 506 -23.66 1.64 19.70
N GLN A 507 -24.43 0.58 19.38
CA GLN A 507 -25.09 -0.26 20.38
C GLN A 507 -24.10 -0.85 21.41
N ASN A 508 -22.93 -1.31 20.95
CA ASN A 508 -21.89 -1.81 21.84
C ASN A 508 -21.24 -0.69 22.67
N VAL A 509 -21.04 0.51 22.09
CA VAL A 509 -20.44 1.66 22.78
C VAL A 509 -21.35 2.21 23.86
N GLU A 510 -22.66 2.29 23.61
CA GLU A 510 -23.68 2.60 24.62
C GLU A 510 -23.57 1.62 25.81
N THR A 511 -23.70 0.33 25.53
CA THR A 511 -23.57 -0.76 26.54
C THR A 511 -22.26 -0.69 27.32
N LEU A 512 -21.12 -0.46 26.65
CA LEU A 512 -19.81 -0.38 27.30
C LEU A 512 -19.61 0.92 28.09
N ASN A 513 -20.28 2.01 27.74
CA ASN A 513 -20.27 3.28 28.47
C ASN A 513 -21.15 3.26 29.73
N GLU A 514 -22.19 2.42 29.76
CA GLU A 514 -22.92 2.09 30.98
C GLU A 514 -22.09 1.22 31.93
N VAL A 515 -21.50 0.13 31.42
CA VAL A 515 -20.72 -0.85 32.20
C VAL A 515 -19.37 -0.30 32.69
N ARG A 516 -18.76 0.64 31.95
CA ARG A 516 -17.49 1.31 32.30
C ARG A 516 -16.36 0.34 32.69
N PRO A 517 -16.05 -0.67 31.87
CA PRO A 517 -15.08 -1.70 32.22
C PRO A 517 -13.68 -1.12 32.39
N LYS A 518 -13.01 -1.47 33.51
CA LYS A 518 -11.62 -1.03 33.81
C LYS A 518 -10.64 -1.49 32.73
N LEU A 519 -10.82 -2.73 32.27
CA LEU A 519 -10.06 -3.38 31.22
C LEU A 519 -11.00 -4.34 30.46
N ILE A 520 -10.96 -4.28 29.13
CA ILE A 520 -11.57 -5.28 28.25
C ILE A 520 -10.48 -6.24 27.76
N VAL A 521 -10.73 -7.55 27.84
CA VAL A 521 -9.85 -8.57 27.25
C VAL A 521 -10.65 -9.35 26.20
N ALA A 522 -10.06 -9.60 25.03
CA ALA A 522 -10.70 -10.36 23.95
C ALA A 522 -9.84 -11.55 23.49
N THR A 523 -10.47 -12.69 23.22
CA THR A 523 -9.81 -13.87 22.61
C THR A 523 -9.69 -13.77 21.08
N CYS A 524 -10.21 -12.70 20.48
CA CYS A 524 -10.10 -12.43 19.06
C CYS A 524 -9.43 -11.06 18.80
N PRO A 525 -8.32 -11.00 18.05
CA PRO A 525 -7.61 -9.75 17.80
C PRO A 525 -8.37 -8.81 16.84
N HIS A 526 -9.37 -9.31 16.10
CA HIS A 526 -10.30 -8.46 15.33
C HIS A 526 -11.21 -7.65 16.26
N CYS A 527 -11.78 -8.30 17.29
CA CYS A 527 -12.59 -7.63 18.30
C CYS A 527 -11.76 -6.65 19.12
N MET A 528 -10.55 -7.05 19.54
CA MET A 528 -9.59 -6.17 20.20
C MET A 528 -9.31 -4.91 19.37
N ASN A 529 -9.06 -5.06 18.06
CA ASN A 529 -8.78 -3.94 17.16
C ASN A 529 -9.99 -3.00 16.99
N ALA A 530 -11.20 -3.54 16.78
CA ALA A 530 -12.40 -2.73 16.62
C ALA A 530 -12.70 -1.90 17.89
N ILE A 531 -12.74 -2.57 19.05
CA ILE A 531 -13.08 -1.93 20.33
C ILE A 531 -11.97 -0.97 20.78
N GLY A 532 -10.70 -1.34 20.61
CA GLY A 532 -9.56 -0.54 21.08
C GLY A 532 -9.17 0.63 20.17
N ASN A 533 -9.30 0.48 18.84
CA ASN A 533 -8.83 1.49 17.88
C ASN A 533 -9.94 2.22 17.14
N GLU A 534 -11.12 1.62 16.96
CA GLU A 534 -12.16 2.18 16.06
C GLU A 534 -13.38 2.71 16.80
N TYR A 535 -13.77 2.12 17.93
CA TYR A 535 -14.91 2.62 18.72
C TYR A 535 -14.69 4.04 19.26
N ARG A 536 -13.42 4.46 19.40
CA ARG A 536 -13.04 5.84 19.71
C ARG A 536 -13.53 6.87 18.68
N GLN A 537 -13.81 6.44 17.44
CA GLN A 537 -14.32 7.30 16.37
C GLN A 537 -15.80 7.66 16.57
N ILE A 538 -16.50 6.90 17.43
CA ILE A 538 -17.90 7.08 17.83
C ILE A 538 -18.04 7.23 19.37
N GLY A 539 -16.99 7.73 20.05
CA GLY A 539 -17.00 8.06 21.48
C GLY A 539 -16.59 6.94 22.44
N GLY A 540 -16.52 5.68 22.02
CA GLY A 540 -16.13 4.56 22.88
C GLY A 540 -14.63 4.47 23.13
N ASN A 541 -14.18 4.86 24.33
CA ASN A 541 -12.76 4.93 24.69
C ASN A 541 -12.44 3.95 25.83
N TYR A 542 -11.86 2.79 25.49
CA TYR A 542 -11.65 1.67 26.43
C TYR A 542 -10.19 1.21 26.45
N GLN A 543 -9.71 0.73 27.60
CA GLN A 543 -8.48 -0.07 27.63
C GLN A 543 -8.80 -1.48 27.15
N VAL A 544 -8.16 -1.93 26.07
CA VAL A 544 -8.41 -3.25 25.47
C VAL A 544 -7.09 -4.00 25.29
N MET A 545 -7.07 -5.30 25.64
CA MET A 545 -5.92 -6.18 25.41
C MET A 545 -6.33 -7.51 24.76
N HIS A 546 -5.39 -8.14 24.07
CA HIS A 546 -5.54 -9.52 23.65
C HIS A 546 -5.38 -10.47 24.84
N HIS A 547 -6.12 -11.57 24.84
CA HIS A 547 -6.03 -12.56 25.91
C HIS A 547 -4.60 -13.08 26.15
N THR A 548 -3.76 -13.22 25.12
CA THR A 548 -2.34 -13.61 25.28
C THR A 548 -1.51 -12.61 26.08
N GLN A 549 -1.81 -11.31 26.04
CA GLN A 549 -1.13 -10.28 26.85
C GLN A 549 -1.60 -10.34 28.31
N TYR A 550 -2.88 -10.66 28.51
CA TYR A 550 -3.42 -10.86 29.85
C TYR A 550 -2.89 -12.14 30.50
N LEU A 551 -2.79 -13.23 29.74
CA LEU A 551 -2.18 -14.49 30.18
C LEU A 551 -0.68 -14.35 30.47
N GLU A 552 0.08 -13.61 29.66
CA GLU A 552 1.47 -13.22 29.96
C GLU A 552 1.55 -12.52 31.33
N THR A 553 0.64 -11.57 31.58
CA THR A 553 0.56 -10.84 32.85
C THR A 553 0.24 -11.76 34.03
N LEU A 554 -0.70 -12.69 33.90
CA LEU A 554 -1.06 -13.64 34.98
C LEU A 554 0.05 -14.65 35.28
N VAL A 555 0.74 -15.15 34.25
CA VAL A 555 1.92 -16.03 34.39
C VAL A 555 3.07 -15.27 35.05
N GLY A 556 3.36 -14.05 34.60
CA GLY A 556 4.40 -13.18 35.17
C GLY A 556 4.12 -12.73 36.61
N GLN A 557 2.85 -12.73 37.04
CA GLN A 557 2.42 -12.52 38.43
C GLN A 557 2.48 -13.80 39.29
N GLY A 558 2.82 -14.96 38.73
CA GLY A 558 2.80 -16.25 39.44
C GLY A 558 1.39 -16.77 39.76
N ARG A 559 0.35 -16.22 39.12
CA ARG A 559 -1.06 -16.63 39.34
C ARG A 559 -1.45 -17.86 38.51
N LEU A 560 -0.65 -18.18 37.51
CA LEU A 560 -0.76 -19.37 36.68
C LEU A 560 0.59 -20.10 36.71
N GLU A 561 0.69 -21.09 37.60
CA GLU A 561 1.84 -22.00 37.66
C GLU A 561 1.80 -22.94 36.45
N THR A 562 2.88 -22.94 35.66
CA THR A 562 3.00 -23.71 34.43
C THR A 562 3.90 -24.94 34.61
N SER A 563 3.53 -26.04 33.95
CA SER A 563 4.36 -27.24 33.82
C SER A 563 4.85 -27.42 32.40
N ARG A 564 5.95 -28.18 32.24
CA ARG A 564 6.51 -28.49 30.93
C ARG A 564 5.46 -29.21 30.07
N LEU A 565 5.27 -28.78 28.83
CA LEU A 565 4.63 -29.58 27.79
C LEU A 565 5.69 -30.23 26.90
N ASP A 566 5.41 -31.43 26.40
CA ASP A 566 6.36 -32.25 25.62
C ASP A 566 5.96 -32.31 24.14
N GLU A 567 5.53 -31.15 23.61
CA GLU A 567 5.17 -30.93 22.21
C GLU A 567 6.24 -30.07 21.48
N ALA A 568 6.25 -30.13 20.15
CA ALA A 568 7.01 -29.25 19.29
C ALA A 568 6.08 -28.20 18.67
N VAL A 569 6.15 -26.97 19.18
CA VAL A 569 5.23 -25.88 18.81
C VAL A 569 5.85 -24.95 17.77
N THR A 570 5.09 -24.62 16.73
CA THR A 570 5.32 -23.42 15.90
C THR A 570 4.19 -22.42 16.11
N TYR A 571 4.46 -21.12 15.96
CA TYR A 571 3.47 -20.06 16.14
C TYR A 571 3.14 -19.38 14.81
N HIS A 572 1.86 -19.13 14.54
CA HIS A 572 1.42 -18.24 13.46
C HIS A 572 0.94 -16.89 14.01
N ASP A 573 1.75 -15.85 13.77
CA ASP A 573 1.41 -14.45 14.04
C ASP A 573 0.16 -14.00 13.26
N PRO A 574 -0.97 -13.71 13.94
CA PRO A 574 -2.17 -13.17 13.31
C PRO A 574 -1.95 -11.72 12.87
N CYS A 575 -2.40 -11.34 11.67
CA CYS A 575 -2.16 -9.98 11.15
C CYS A 575 -2.82 -8.87 12.00
N TYR A 576 -3.98 -9.13 12.59
CA TYR A 576 -4.65 -8.19 13.49
C TYR A 576 -3.99 -8.06 14.87
N LEU A 577 -3.25 -9.07 15.32
CA LEU A 577 -2.52 -9.02 16.60
C LEU A 577 -1.14 -8.37 16.40
N GLY A 578 -0.37 -8.93 15.46
CA GLY A 578 1.00 -8.49 15.16
C GLY A 578 1.07 -7.24 14.30
N ARG A 579 0.73 -7.34 13.00
CA ARG A 579 0.99 -6.25 12.04
C ARG A 579 0.14 -5.01 12.29
N HIS A 580 -1.10 -5.17 12.75
CA HIS A 580 -1.97 -4.04 13.04
C HIS A 580 -1.72 -3.47 14.44
N ASN A 581 -1.44 -4.28 15.47
CA ASN A 581 -1.41 -3.81 16.87
C ASN A 581 -0.05 -3.99 17.59
N GLY A 582 0.99 -4.45 16.91
CA GLY A 582 2.36 -4.55 17.41
C GLY A 582 2.62 -5.70 18.38
N VAL A 583 1.63 -6.54 18.68
CA VAL A 583 1.72 -7.60 19.69
C VAL A 583 2.34 -8.86 19.07
N TYR A 584 3.63 -9.08 19.33
CA TYR A 584 4.38 -10.24 18.86
C TYR A 584 4.97 -11.10 19.98
N ASP A 585 5.39 -10.50 21.09
CA ASP A 585 6.19 -11.18 22.11
C ASP A 585 5.32 -11.87 23.17
N ALA A 586 4.24 -11.25 23.66
CA ALA A 586 3.37 -11.86 24.67
C ALA A 586 2.87 -13.29 24.36
N PRO A 587 2.39 -13.62 23.13
CA PRO A 587 2.04 -15.00 22.79
C PRO A 587 3.24 -15.96 22.91
N ARG A 588 4.45 -15.48 22.63
CA ARG A 588 5.69 -16.26 22.66
C ARG A 588 6.20 -16.46 24.08
N GLU A 589 6.10 -15.46 24.95
CA GLU A 589 6.47 -15.61 26.37
C GLU A 589 5.52 -16.58 27.09
N VAL A 590 4.22 -16.55 26.77
CA VAL A 590 3.26 -17.55 27.26
C VAL A 590 3.58 -18.95 26.72
N ILE A 591 4.00 -19.11 25.47
CA ILE A 591 4.43 -20.43 24.97
C ILE A 591 5.68 -20.92 25.72
N ARG A 592 6.68 -20.05 25.95
CA ARG A 592 7.94 -20.43 26.60
C ARG A 592 7.80 -20.72 28.09
N SER A 593 6.84 -20.12 28.80
CA SER A 593 6.60 -20.43 30.23
C SER A 593 6.18 -21.89 30.45
N MET A 594 5.59 -22.53 29.44
CA MET A 594 5.24 -23.96 29.41
C MET A 594 6.45 -24.87 29.09
N GLY A 595 7.67 -24.35 29.14
CA GLY A 595 8.91 -25.11 28.86
C GLY A 595 9.12 -25.47 27.39
N LEU A 596 8.35 -24.88 26.47
CA LEU A 596 8.36 -25.16 25.04
C LEU A 596 9.35 -24.28 24.28
N GLU A 597 10.03 -24.86 23.27
CA GLU A 597 10.79 -24.11 22.27
C GLU A 597 9.90 -23.81 21.05
N ILE A 598 9.94 -22.56 20.55
CA ILE A 598 9.14 -22.13 19.41
C ILE A 598 9.93 -22.37 18.12
N LEU A 599 9.42 -23.26 17.27
CA LEU A 599 9.91 -23.50 15.92
C LEU A 599 9.46 -22.36 14.97
N GLU A 600 9.99 -21.16 15.18
CA GLU A 600 9.66 -19.93 14.42
C GLU A 600 9.67 -20.14 12.89
N LEU A 601 8.66 -19.61 12.22
CA LEU A 601 8.49 -19.68 10.76
C LEU A 601 9.38 -18.66 10.04
N GLU A 602 9.73 -18.96 8.79
CA GLU A 602 10.53 -18.06 7.93
C GLU A 602 9.82 -16.71 7.72
N ARG A 603 8.50 -16.75 7.50
CA ARG A 603 7.63 -15.58 7.48
C ARG A 603 6.93 -15.47 8.85
N SER A 604 7.60 -14.85 9.81
CA SER A 604 7.09 -14.59 11.17
C SER A 604 7.01 -13.08 11.45
N ARG A 605 6.41 -12.70 12.59
CA ARG A 605 6.20 -11.31 13.05
C ARG A 605 5.62 -10.39 11.96
N GLU A 606 6.20 -9.21 11.71
CA GLU A 606 5.72 -8.24 10.74
C GLU A 606 5.76 -8.77 9.29
N ALA A 607 6.58 -9.80 9.03
CA ALA A 607 6.66 -10.50 7.76
C ALA A 607 5.68 -11.68 7.63
N SER A 608 4.87 -11.98 8.66
CA SER A 608 3.93 -13.11 8.67
C SER A 608 2.96 -13.13 7.48
N PHE A 609 2.85 -14.29 6.84
CA PHE A 609 1.92 -14.49 5.73
C PHE A 609 0.49 -14.76 6.26
N CYS A 610 -0.51 -14.21 5.59
CA CYS A 610 -1.90 -14.22 6.06
C CYS A 610 -2.51 -15.64 6.08
N CYS A 611 -3.48 -15.88 6.96
CA CYS A 611 -4.29 -17.10 7.00
C CYS A 611 -5.40 -17.16 5.94
N GLY A 612 -5.78 -16.01 5.37
CA GLY A 612 -6.85 -15.87 4.37
C GLY A 612 -8.09 -15.13 4.88
N ALA A 613 -8.52 -15.33 6.13
CA ALA A 613 -9.84 -14.93 6.64
C ALA A 613 -10.12 -13.42 6.80
N GLY A 614 -9.10 -12.61 7.08
CA GLY A 614 -9.26 -11.16 7.30
C GLY A 614 -9.81 -10.46 6.06
N GLY A 615 -10.40 -9.26 6.18
CA GLY A 615 -10.99 -8.57 5.03
C GLY A 615 -12.34 -9.14 4.59
N ALA A 616 -13.13 -9.62 5.55
CA ALA A 616 -14.42 -10.32 5.38
C ALA A 616 -14.37 -11.62 4.54
N GLN A 617 -13.17 -12.13 4.25
CA GLN A 617 -12.98 -13.29 3.37
C GLN A 617 -13.52 -14.59 3.97
N PHE A 618 -13.56 -14.71 5.30
CA PHE A 618 -14.12 -15.86 6.02
C PHE A 618 -15.58 -16.19 5.64
N TRP A 619 -16.32 -15.22 5.09
CA TRP A 619 -17.75 -15.32 4.78
C TRP A 619 -18.04 -15.59 3.29
N LYS A 620 -17.04 -15.95 2.49
CA LYS A 620 -17.17 -16.25 1.07
C LYS A 620 -16.09 -17.24 0.60
N GLU A 621 -16.26 -17.75 -0.63
CA GLU A 621 -15.16 -18.47 -1.28
C GLU A 621 -14.01 -17.54 -1.69
N GLU A 622 -12.83 -18.14 -1.81
CA GLU A 622 -11.58 -17.46 -2.16
C GLU A 622 -11.42 -17.32 -3.69
N GLU A 623 -10.94 -16.16 -4.16
CA GLU A 623 -10.79 -15.86 -5.59
C GLU A 623 -9.83 -16.83 -6.32
N GLU A 624 -10.12 -17.06 -7.60
CA GLU A 624 -9.47 -18.09 -8.41
C GLU A 624 -7.98 -17.78 -8.68
N GLY A 625 -7.11 -18.45 -7.94
CA GLY A 625 -5.65 -18.44 -8.11
C GLY A 625 -5.07 -19.84 -8.30
N HIS A 626 -3.74 -19.98 -8.27
CA HIS A 626 -3.08 -21.29 -8.34
C HIS A 626 -2.96 -22.00 -6.99
N GLU A 627 -3.31 -21.33 -5.88
CA GLU A 627 -3.29 -21.87 -4.53
C GLU A 627 -4.27 -21.09 -3.62
N ARG A 628 -4.74 -21.70 -2.51
CA ARG A 628 -5.40 -20.97 -1.43
C ARG A 628 -4.38 -20.28 -0.52
N ILE A 629 -4.72 -19.13 0.04
CA ILE A 629 -3.84 -18.39 0.97
C ILE A 629 -3.56 -19.22 2.23
N SER A 630 -4.56 -19.97 2.71
CA SER A 630 -4.39 -20.92 3.81
C SER A 630 -3.46 -22.09 3.44
N ASP A 631 -3.60 -22.67 2.25
CA ASP A 631 -2.71 -23.76 1.78
C ASP A 631 -1.24 -23.30 1.71
N ASN A 632 -0.97 -22.11 1.15
CA ASN A 632 0.40 -21.56 1.05
C ASN A 632 1.05 -21.41 2.43
N ARG A 633 0.28 -20.95 3.42
CA ARG A 633 0.73 -20.79 4.80
C ARG A 633 0.85 -22.13 5.52
N PHE A 634 -0.09 -23.04 5.32
CA PHE A 634 -0.07 -24.34 5.97
C PHE A 634 1.11 -25.19 5.50
N LYS A 635 1.46 -25.16 4.21
CA LYS A 635 2.67 -25.84 3.69
C LYS A 635 3.97 -25.27 4.27
N GLU A 636 4.01 -23.99 4.65
CA GLU A 636 5.14 -23.41 5.39
C GLU A 636 5.22 -23.95 6.83
N ILE A 637 4.08 -24.05 7.50
CA ILE A 637 3.93 -24.60 8.85
C ILE A 637 4.31 -26.09 8.88
N GLN A 638 3.82 -26.88 7.92
CA GLN A 638 4.11 -28.30 7.76
C GLN A 638 5.63 -28.53 7.59
N ARG A 639 6.28 -27.86 6.62
CA ARG A 639 7.74 -27.95 6.41
C ARG A 639 8.58 -27.55 7.64
N ARG A 640 8.01 -26.78 8.57
CA ARG A 640 8.66 -26.41 9.83
C ARG A 640 8.44 -27.46 10.93
N LEU A 641 7.22 -27.99 11.05
CA LEU A 641 6.86 -29.03 12.01
C LEU A 641 7.38 -30.43 11.62
N ASP A 642 7.66 -30.69 10.35
CA ASP A 642 8.30 -31.94 9.88
C ASP A 642 9.77 -32.07 10.33
N GLN A 643 10.34 -31.02 10.92
CA GLN A 643 11.64 -31.04 11.59
C GLN A 643 11.55 -31.62 13.02
N ALA A 644 10.33 -31.76 13.57
CA ALA A 644 10.09 -32.28 14.91
C ALA A 644 9.93 -33.81 14.94
N LYS A 645 10.34 -34.43 16.04
CA LYS A 645 10.32 -35.89 16.22
C LYS A 645 9.02 -36.46 16.78
N ALA A 646 8.23 -35.64 17.48
CA ALA A 646 6.95 -36.01 18.10
C ALA A 646 6.12 -34.75 18.38
N GLY A 647 4.79 -34.92 18.56
CA GLY A 647 3.87 -33.88 19.03
C GLY A 647 3.89 -32.58 18.22
N LYS A 648 3.43 -32.59 16.96
CA LYS A 648 3.49 -31.40 16.09
C LYS A 648 2.29 -30.48 16.37
N THR A 649 2.52 -29.29 16.92
CA THR A 649 1.44 -28.33 17.21
C THR A 649 1.67 -26.97 16.56
N LEU A 650 0.61 -26.46 15.91
CA LEU A 650 0.48 -25.08 15.49
C LEU A 650 -0.26 -24.30 16.59
N ALA A 651 0.46 -23.43 17.28
CA ALA A 651 -0.12 -22.43 18.17
C ALA A 651 -0.62 -21.23 17.37
N VAL A 652 -1.84 -20.77 17.67
CA VAL A 652 -2.44 -19.54 17.15
C VAL A 652 -2.89 -18.62 18.27
N GLY A 653 -3.22 -17.36 17.94
CA GLY A 653 -3.83 -16.39 18.84
C GLY A 653 -4.98 -15.66 18.17
N CYS A 654 -5.87 -16.39 17.49
CA CYS A 654 -7.00 -15.86 16.73
C CYS A 654 -7.93 -16.97 16.25
N PRO A 655 -9.26 -16.91 16.50
CA PRO A 655 -10.20 -17.96 16.12
C PRO A 655 -10.32 -18.14 14.59
N PHE A 656 -10.34 -17.03 13.82
CA PHE A 656 -10.33 -17.11 12.36
C PHE A 656 -9.05 -17.77 11.82
N CYS A 657 -7.90 -17.58 12.48
CA CYS A 657 -6.66 -18.26 12.10
C CYS A 657 -6.71 -19.75 12.46
N LYS A 658 -7.28 -20.12 13.62
CA LYS A 658 -7.53 -21.52 14.01
C LYS A 658 -8.39 -22.24 12.97
N SER A 659 -9.53 -21.65 12.62
CA SER A 659 -10.48 -22.21 11.65
C SER A 659 -9.84 -22.37 10.26
N MET A 660 -9.22 -21.33 9.69
CA MET A 660 -8.57 -21.42 8.37
C MET A 660 -7.40 -22.41 8.29
N MET A 661 -6.72 -22.68 9.41
CA MET A 661 -5.62 -23.66 9.44
C MET A 661 -6.12 -25.10 9.66
N ASN A 662 -7.34 -25.27 10.19
CA ASN A 662 -8.01 -26.57 10.30
C ASN A 662 -8.76 -26.96 9.01
N SER A 663 -9.41 -26.01 8.34
CA SER A 663 -10.27 -26.26 7.16
C SER A 663 -9.53 -26.30 5.81
N THR A 664 -8.21 -26.05 5.79
CA THR A 664 -7.44 -25.98 4.55
C THR A 664 -7.09 -27.37 4.00
N PRO A 665 -7.20 -27.64 2.67
CA PRO A 665 -6.91 -28.96 2.09
C PRO A 665 -5.54 -29.53 2.47
N SER A 666 -4.51 -28.69 2.58
CA SER A 666 -3.16 -29.10 3.02
C SER A 666 -3.13 -29.63 4.46
N LYS A 667 -4.08 -29.25 5.33
CA LYS A 667 -4.19 -29.79 6.69
C LYS A 667 -4.81 -31.18 6.71
N ALA A 668 -5.78 -31.45 5.84
CA ALA A 668 -6.37 -32.79 5.68
C ALA A 668 -5.32 -33.79 5.14
N GLN A 669 -4.35 -33.33 4.36
CA GLN A 669 -3.20 -34.11 3.88
C GLN A 669 -2.02 -34.17 4.87
N ALA A 670 -2.12 -33.55 6.05
CA ALA A 670 -1.04 -33.43 7.02
C ALA A 670 -1.37 -34.12 8.35
N GLU A 671 -0.99 -35.39 8.43
CA GLU A 671 -1.09 -36.22 9.63
C GLU A 671 -0.31 -35.65 10.83
N GLY A 672 -0.85 -35.87 12.03
CA GLY A 672 -0.16 -35.60 13.29
C GLY A 672 0.05 -34.13 13.67
N ILE A 673 -0.36 -33.16 12.84
CA ILE A 673 -0.38 -31.73 13.20
C ILE A 673 -1.71 -31.40 13.90
N VAL A 674 -1.65 -30.76 15.06
CA VAL A 674 -2.81 -30.23 15.80
C VAL A 674 -2.78 -28.69 15.78
N VAL A 675 -3.94 -28.03 15.77
CA VAL A 675 -4.04 -26.55 15.83
C VAL A 675 -4.75 -26.12 17.11
N LYS A 676 -3.99 -25.61 18.08
CA LYS A 676 -4.46 -25.13 19.39
C LYS A 676 -4.28 -23.61 19.47
N ASP A 677 -5.17 -22.90 20.17
CA ASP A 677 -4.85 -21.54 20.60
C ASP A 677 -3.87 -21.58 21.80
N VAL A 678 -3.09 -20.52 22.00
CA VAL A 678 -2.19 -20.36 23.16
C VAL A 678 -2.92 -20.53 24.49
N ALA A 679 -4.20 -20.16 24.60
CA ALA A 679 -5.00 -20.40 25.81
C ALA A 679 -5.26 -21.89 26.12
N GLU A 680 -5.43 -22.73 25.09
CA GLU A 680 -5.68 -24.16 25.26
C GLU A 680 -4.42 -24.86 25.75
N LEU A 681 -3.27 -24.58 25.12
CA LEU A 681 -1.96 -25.05 25.58
C LEU A 681 -1.68 -24.60 27.03
N LEU A 682 -1.97 -23.33 27.38
CA LEU A 682 -1.72 -22.84 28.73
C LEU A 682 -2.60 -23.55 29.77
N LEU A 683 -3.85 -23.89 29.44
CA LEU A 683 -4.69 -24.68 30.34
C LEU A 683 -4.12 -26.09 30.55
N GLU A 684 -3.67 -26.77 29.48
CA GLU A 684 -3.03 -28.09 29.59
C GLU A 684 -1.77 -28.03 30.49
N SER A 685 -0.94 -26.99 30.33
CA SER A 685 0.26 -26.76 31.14
C SER A 685 -0.07 -26.52 32.62
N VAL A 686 -1.10 -25.73 32.92
CA VAL A 686 -1.54 -25.41 34.30
C VAL A 686 -2.22 -26.62 34.96
N GLN A 687 -3.01 -27.40 34.21
CA GLN A 687 -3.58 -28.67 34.70
C GLN A 687 -2.48 -29.65 35.07
N ARG A 688 -1.48 -29.84 34.18
CA ARG A 688 -0.31 -30.69 34.43
C ARG A 688 0.55 -30.20 35.60
N ALA A 689 0.59 -28.89 35.88
CA ALA A 689 1.27 -28.34 37.06
C ALA A 689 0.58 -28.71 38.37
N ARG A 690 -0.75 -28.68 38.39
CA ARG A 690 -1.58 -28.98 39.57
C ARG A 690 -1.80 -30.48 39.82
N GLY A 691 -1.31 -31.34 38.94
CA GLY A 691 -1.61 -32.77 38.97
C GLY A 691 -3.08 -33.08 38.65
N GLU A 692 -3.81 -32.11 38.09
CA GLU A 692 -5.13 -32.34 37.52
C GLU A 692 -4.96 -33.29 36.33
N ALA A 693 -5.80 -34.33 36.25
CA ALA A 693 -5.83 -35.17 35.06
C ALA A 693 -6.18 -34.29 33.87
N LEU A 694 -5.30 -34.25 32.85
CA LEU A 694 -5.67 -33.77 31.53
C LEU A 694 -6.90 -34.58 31.13
N SER A 695 -8.07 -33.93 31.04
CA SER A 695 -9.27 -34.63 30.64
C SER A 695 -8.98 -35.27 29.30
N PRO A 696 -9.22 -36.59 29.11
CA PRO A 696 -9.31 -37.11 27.76
C PRO A 696 -10.30 -36.22 27.02
N GLU A 697 -9.90 -35.76 25.84
CA GLU A 697 -10.73 -34.87 25.05
C GLU A 697 -12.09 -35.56 24.87
N ALA A 698 -13.16 -34.89 25.30
CA ALA A 698 -14.50 -35.45 25.21
C ALA A 698 -14.70 -35.85 23.75
N ALA A 699 -14.91 -37.15 23.53
CA ALA A 699 -14.76 -37.77 22.22
C ALA A 699 -15.49 -36.94 21.17
N GLU A 700 -14.87 -36.78 19.98
CA GLU A 700 -15.51 -36.09 18.87
C GLU A 700 -16.96 -36.61 18.77
N PRO A 701 -17.98 -35.76 18.93
CA PRO A 701 -19.36 -36.23 18.87
C PRO A 701 -19.52 -36.88 17.51
N GLU A 702 -19.90 -38.17 17.50
CA GLU A 702 -20.02 -38.95 16.27
C GLU A 702 -20.74 -38.11 15.22
N ALA A 703 -20.06 -37.89 14.07
CA ALA A 703 -20.54 -36.98 13.04
C ALA A 703 -22.02 -37.29 12.77
N PRO A 704 -22.96 -36.34 12.99
CA PRO A 704 -24.37 -36.65 13.11
C PRO A 704 -24.86 -37.50 11.94
N ALA A 705 -25.30 -38.72 12.25
CA ALA A 705 -25.72 -39.71 11.27
C ALA A 705 -26.67 -39.06 10.26
N GLU A 706 -26.28 -39.14 8.99
CA GLU A 706 -26.61 -38.21 7.90
C GLU A 706 -27.89 -37.38 8.11
N ILE A 707 -27.72 -36.16 8.64
CA ILE A 707 -28.75 -35.11 8.48
C ILE A 707 -28.71 -34.68 7.00
N GLU A 708 -29.42 -35.46 6.19
CA GLU A 708 -29.59 -35.25 4.75
C GLU A 708 -30.06 -33.80 4.49
N ALA A 709 -29.38 -33.12 3.57
CA ALA A 709 -29.41 -31.67 3.52
C ALA A 709 -30.79 -31.13 3.07
N GLN A 710 -31.56 -30.56 4.01
CA GLN A 710 -32.73 -29.71 3.72
C GLN A 710 -32.37 -28.35 3.07
N PHE A 711 -31.16 -28.25 2.50
CA PHE A 711 -30.71 -27.19 1.59
C PHE A 711 -30.23 -27.77 0.25
N ALA A 712 -30.92 -28.80 -0.26
CA ALA A 712 -30.83 -29.18 -1.66
C ALA A 712 -31.32 -28.03 -2.56
N PRO A 713 -30.49 -27.52 -3.50
CA PRO A 713 -30.95 -26.50 -4.44
C PRO A 713 -31.91 -27.12 -5.46
N LEU A 714 -33.10 -26.52 -5.64
CA LEU A 714 -34.06 -26.92 -6.67
C LEU A 714 -33.57 -26.53 -8.08
N ILE A 715 -32.59 -27.26 -8.59
CA ILE A 715 -32.17 -27.24 -10.00
C ILE A 715 -32.74 -28.50 -10.66
N SER A 716 -33.99 -28.37 -11.14
CA SER A 716 -34.58 -29.37 -12.05
C SER A 716 -33.84 -29.35 -13.38
N GLU A 717 -33.24 -30.48 -13.77
CA GLU A 717 -32.74 -30.65 -15.14
C GLU A 717 -33.92 -30.80 -16.12
N THR A 718 -34.36 -29.68 -16.70
CA THR A 718 -35.22 -29.67 -17.88
C THR A 718 -34.68 -28.72 -18.94
N PRO A 719 -34.44 -29.17 -20.19
CA PRO A 719 -33.90 -28.31 -21.23
C PRO A 719 -34.96 -27.31 -21.70
N ALA A 720 -34.65 -26.02 -21.61
CA ALA A 720 -35.55 -24.96 -22.06
C ALA A 720 -35.87 -25.07 -23.56
N SER A 721 -37.11 -25.49 -23.87
CA SER A 721 -37.69 -25.50 -25.21
C SER A 721 -38.85 -24.50 -25.27
N ASN A 722 -38.83 -23.64 -26.29
CA ASN A 722 -39.77 -22.56 -26.56
C ASN A 722 -41.24 -22.87 -26.15
N PHE A 723 -41.82 -22.01 -25.31
CA PHE A 723 -43.27 -21.83 -25.26
C PHE A 723 -43.62 -20.36 -25.05
N ILE A 724 -44.43 -19.82 -25.97
CA ILE A 724 -45.11 -18.53 -25.85
C ILE A 724 -46.57 -18.86 -25.48
N PRO A 725 -47.13 -18.30 -24.39
CA PRO A 725 -48.56 -18.34 -24.14
C PRO A 725 -49.24 -17.12 -24.79
N GLU A 726 -50.10 -17.37 -25.79
CA GLU A 726 -51.14 -16.40 -26.15
C GLU A 726 -52.24 -16.38 -25.07
N PRO A 727 -52.96 -15.26 -24.88
CA PRO A 727 -53.98 -15.13 -23.85
C PRO A 727 -55.25 -15.91 -24.20
N ARG A 728 -56.01 -16.31 -23.16
CA ARG A 728 -57.43 -16.68 -23.29
C ARG A 728 -58.28 -16.01 -22.22
N HIS A 729 -59.51 -15.75 -22.62
CA HIS A 729 -60.59 -15.17 -21.83
C HIS A 729 -61.21 -16.19 -20.85
N ASP A 730 -62.23 -15.70 -20.15
CA ASP A 730 -63.34 -16.42 -19.48
C ASP A 730 -63.15 -16.67 -17.96
N ASP A 731 -63.41 -15.65 -17.13
CA ASP A 731 -64.67 -15.57 -16.34
C ASP A 731 -64.81 -14.23 -15.51
N PRO A 732 -65.99 -13.90 -14.91
CA PRO A 732 -66.42 -12.52 -14.59
C PRO A 732 -66.27 -12.05 -13.10
N PRO A 733 -66.62 -10.77 -12.75
CA PRO A 733 -66.13 -10.08 -11.53
C PRO A 733 -67.12 -10.02 -10.33
N PHE A 734 -66.93 -9.02 -9.43
CA PHE A 734 -67.59 -8.71 -8.13
C PHE A 734 -66.91 -9.35 -6.89
N ALA A 735 -66.78 -8.71 -5.71
CA ALA A 735 -67.01 -7.30 -5.31
C ALA A 735 -66.23 -6.93 -4.01
N ASN A 736 -66.26 -5.64 -3.64
CA ASN A 736 -65.60 -5.02 -2.46
C ASN A 736 -66.12 -5.54 -1.10
N ALA A 737 -65.30 -5.47 -0.03
CA ALA A 737 -65.54 -4.53 1.11
C ALA A 737 -64.55 -4.64 2.31
N ALA A 738 -63.61 -3.66 2.37
CA ALA A 738 -63.39 -2.72 3.49
C ALA A 738 -62.83 -3.12 4.90
N TYR A 739 -62.29 -2.07 5.56
CA TYR A 739 -61.87 -1.92 6.98
C TYR A 739 -60.53 -2.57 7.40
N GLU A 740 -59.66 -1.93 8.21
CA GLU A 740 -59.73 -0.62 8.89
C GLU A 740 -58.33 -0.02 9.22
N GLU A 741 -58.18 1.31 9.17
CA GLU A 741 -57.07 2.07 9.78
C GLU A 741 -57.57 3.44 10.31
N PRO A 742 -57.26 3.82 11.57
CA PRO A 742 -57.40 5.19 12.09
C PRO A 742 -56.06 5.75 12.62
N GLY A 743 -55.69 7.02 12.40
CA GLY A 743 -56.29 8.06 11.56
C GLY A 743 -55.48 9.38 11.63
N THR A 744 -55.52 10.14 10.53
CA THR A 744 -55.84 11.60 10.41
C THR A 744 -55.32 12.61 11.47
N THR A 745 -54.98 13.86 11.15
CA THR A 745 -55.65 14.90 10.31
C THR A 745 -54.62 15.89 9.72
N THR A 746 -54.86 16.78 8.74
CA THR A 746 -55.97 17.07 7.80
C THR A 746 -55.41 17.83 6.58
N ALA A 747 -55.96 17.56 5.38
CA ALA A 747 -56.56 18.46 4.36
C ALA A 747 -56.09 19.94 4.19
N GLU A 748 -56.25 20.64 3.06
CA GLU A 748 -57.09 20.49 1.83
C GLU A 748 -56.24 20.87 0.56
N VAL A 749 -56.66 20.93 -0.72
CA VAL A 749 -57.96 20.77 -1.42
C VAL A 749 -57.78 20.32 -2.91
N GLU A 750 -58.82 19.72 -3.49
CA GLU A 750 -59.24 19.57 -4.92
C GLU A 750 -58.29 19.60 -6.17
N ALA A 751 -58.32 18.45 -6.87
CA ALA A 751 -58.84 18.25 -8.25
C ALA A 751 -58.07 18.73 -9.52
N ALA A 752 -58.52 18.21 -10.68
CA ALA A 752 -57.88 18.27 -11.99
C ALA A 752 -58.87 18.60 -13.13
N GLN A 753 -58.44 18.42 -14.39
CA GLN A 753 -59.13 18.75 -15.68
C GLN A 753 -58.91 20.20 -16.15
N ALA A 754 -58.77 20.52 -17.45
CA ALA A 754 -58.96 19.71 -18.67
C ALA A 754 -57.96 20.06 -19.81
N ALA A 755 -58.19 19.44 -20.99
CA ALA A 755 -57.51 19.62 -22.28
C ALA A 755 -57.42 21.09 -22.79
N GLY A 756 -56.60 21.45 -23.80
CA GLY A 756 -55.78 20.63 -24.71
C GLY A 756 -56.28 20.69 -26.17
N GLU A 757 -55.38 21.00 -27.13
CA GLU A 757 -55.66 21.05 -28.58
C GLU A 757 -54.58 20.33 -29.40
N HIS A 758 -54.88 20.05 -30.68
CA HIS A 758 -54.19 19.07 -31.53
C HIS A 758 -53.99 19.61 -32.96
N LEU A 759 -53.15 18.90 -33.76
CA LEU A 759 -52.83 19.11 -35.20
C LEU A 759 -51.67 20.11 -35.46
N GLY A 760 -50.71 19.84 -36.37
CA GLY A 760 -50.47 18.60 -37.14
C GLY A 760 -49.33 18.67 -38.17
N ASP A 761 -49.19 17.56 -38.93
CA ASP A 761 -48.47 17.37 -40.22
C ASP A 761 -46.91 17.20 -40.30
N ARG A 762 -46.51 15.92 -40.47
CA ARG A 762 -45.57 15.35 -41.50
C ARG A 762 -44.04 15.63 -41.48
N PRO A 763 -43.21 14.77 -42.13
CA PRO A 763 -43.24 13.30 -42.22
C PRO A 763 -41.85 12.62 -41.99
N GLY A 764 -41.78 11.28 -42.00
CA GLY A 764 -40.52 10.50 -41.97
C GLY A 764 -39.81 10.39 -43.33
N SER A 765 -38.75 9.58 -43.51
CA SER A 765 -38.13 8.57 -42.62
C SER A 765 -36.67 8.27 -43.04
N GLY A 766 -35.88 7.58 -42.19
CA GLY A 766 -34.50 7.17 -42.48
C GLY A 766 -34.00 6.10 -41.51
N GLU A 767 -33.88 4.86 -41.99
CA GLU A 767 -33.78 3.63 -41.18
C GLU A 767 -32.32 3.28 -40.78
N VAL A 768 -32.10 2.94 -39.50
CA VAL A 768 -30.88 2.25 -39.01
C VAL A 768 -31.29 1.20 -37.97
N THR A 769 -30.80 -0.03 -38.12
CA THR A 769 -31.18 -1.21 -37.32
C THR A 769 -30.36 -1.36 -36.03
N PRO A 770 -30.94 -1.95 -34.96
CA PRO A 770 -30.19 -2.36 -33.77
C PRO A 770 -29.26 -3.55 -34.09
N PRO A 771 -28.10 -3.68 -33.42
CA PRO A 771 -27.15 -4.77 -33.66
C PRO A 771 -27.73 -6.11 -33.19
N THR A 772 -27.64 -7.12 -34.06
CA THR A 772 -28.16 -8.48 -33.80
C THR A 772 -27.24 -9.30 -32.90
N THR A 773 -27.84 -10.18 -32.09
CA THR A 773 -27.14 -11.14 -31.23
C THR A 773 -26.50 -12.26 -32.06
N GLY A 774 -25.18 -12.24 -32.19
CA GLY A 774 -24.43 -13.33 -32.84
C GLY A 774 -24.37 -14.59 -31.98
N GLU A 775 -24.99 -15.68 -32.45
CA GLU A 775 -25.01 -16.97 -31.76
C GLU A 775 -23.59 -17.54 -31.54
N ARG A 776 -23.28 -17.94 -30.29
CA ARG A 776 -22.09 -18.79 -30.02
C ARG A 776 -22.46 -20.26 -30.21
N LYS A 777 -21.68 -20.97 -31.01
CA LYS A 777 -21.89 -22.41 -31.28
C LYS A 777 -21.84 -23.23 -29.99
N LYS A 778 -22.90 -24.00 -29.75
CA LYS A 778 -23.04 -24.94 -28.63
C LYS A 778 -22.14 -26.17 -28.87
N TRP A 779 -21.17 -26.42 -28.00
CA TRP A 779 -20.42 -27.68 -27.97
C TRP A 779 -21.26 -28.72 -27.21
N SER A 780 -21.44 -29.91 -27.78
CA SER A 780 -22.10 -31.05 -27.14
C SER A 780 -21.23 -32.30 -27.29
N PRO A 781 -20.87 -33.02 -26.21
CA PRO A 781 -20.13 -34.28 -26.31
C PRO A 781 -21.03 -35.44 -26.72
N LYS A 782 -20.51 -36.41 -27.49
CA LYS A 782 -21.18 -37.69 -27.76
C LYS A 782 -20.17 -38.79 -28.13
N GLY A 783 -20.47 -40.02 -27.71
CA GLY A 783 -19.85 -41.25 -28.24
C GLY A 783 -18.84 -41.92 -27.30
N LYS A 784 -19.26 -43.02 -26.65
CA LYS A 784 -18.36 -44.03 -26.06
C LYS A 784 -18.38 -45.28 -26.94
N SER A 785 -17.22 -45.88 -27.14
CA SER A 785 -16.98 -47.34 -27.18
C SER A 785 -15.53 -47.53 -26.75
N ALA A 786 -15.19 -48.15 -25.61
CA ALA A 786 -15.57 -49.48 -25.12
C ALA A 786 -14.95 -50.59 -25.98
N ASP A 787 -13.83 -51.10 -25.49
CA ASP A 787 -13.44 -52.52 -25.49
C ASP A 787 -12.72 -52.76 -24.14
N ASP A 788 -12.87 -53.95 -23.58
CA ASP A 788 -12.53 -54.27 -22.18
C ASP A 788 -11.67 -55.56 -22.10
N VAL A 789 -11.42 -56.06 -20.89
CA VAL A 789 -10.87 -57.39 -20.51
C VAL A 789 -9.37 -57.47 -20.14
N SER A 790 -9.14 -57.22 -18.85
CA SER A 790 -8.37 -58.04 -17.89
C SER A 790 -7.58 -59.28 -18.38
N SER A 791 -6.34 -59.47 -17.90
CA SER A 791 -6.02 -60.53 -16.90
C SER A 791 -4.53 -60.72 -16.58
N GLY A 792 -4.25 -61.22 -15.35
CA GLY A 792 -3.20 -62.21 -15.04
C GLY A 792 -1.71 -61.86 -15.16
N ALA A 793 -1.00 -61.85 -14.02
CA ALA A 793 0.44 -62.19 -13.97
C ALA A 793 0.61 -63.73 -13.95
N PRO A 794 1.78 -64.30 -14.38
CA PRO A 794 2.86 -64.50 -13.39
C PRO A 794 4.33 -64.52 -13.91
N THR A 795 5.25 -64.28 -12.96
CA THR A 795 6.62 -64.86 -12.81
C THR A 795 7.67 -64.86 -13.95
N ALA A 796 8.78 -64.13 -13.68
CA ALA A 796 10.20 -64.50 -13.84
C ALA A 796 10.76 -64.86 -15.24
N GLN A 797 12.04 -64.64 -15.59
CA GLN A 797 13.22 -64.13 -14.86
C GLN A 797 13.78 -62.87 -15.58
N ASP A 798 14.87 -62.17 -15.22
CA ASP A 798 15.93 -62.32 -14.20
C ASP A 798 16.38 -60.94 -13.67
N LEU A 799 17.43 -60.86 -12.83
CA LEU A 799 18.04 -59.62 -12.31
C LEU A 799 19.58 -59.56 -12.55
N PRO A 800 20.18 -58.36 -12.63
CA PRO A 800 20.80 -57.78 -11.43
C PRO A 800 20.57 -56.26 -11.23
N GLU A 801 21.09 -55.72 -10.13
CA GLU A 801 20.64 -54.46 -9.50
C GLU A 801 21.52 -53.21 -9.76
N THR A 802 21.13 -52.09 -9.13
CA THR A 802 21.80 -50.76 -9.17
C THR A 802 22.79 -50.58 -8.00
N PRO A 803 23.65 -49.53 -7.99
CA PRO A 803 23.28 -48.20 -7.45
C PRO A 803 23.80 -47.03 -8.32
N GLY A 804 23.54 -45.75 -8.06
CA GLY A 804 22.82 -45.10 -6.95
C GLY A 804 23.72 -44.15 -6.15
N GLU A 805 23.71 -42.84 -6.43
CA GLU A 805 24.61 -41.84 -5.81
C GLU A 805 23.87 -40.56 -5.34
N ALA A 806 24.39 -39.91 -4.29
CA ALA A 806 23.69 -38.90 -3.48
C ALA A 806 24.66 -37.74 -3.03
N PRO A 807 24.38 -36.86 -2.02
CA PRO A 807 24.63 -35.42 -2.22
C PRO A 807 25.94 -34.85 -1.61
N VAL A 808 26.32 -33.66 -2.10
CA VAL A 808 27.58 -32.96 -1.79
C VAL A 808 27.60 -32.26 -0.40
N PRO A 809 28.66 -32.44 0.42
CA PRO A 809 28.87 -31.71 1.67
C PRO A 809 29.78 -30.45 1.54
N ARG A 810 29.89 -29.69 2.65
CA ARG A 810 30.51 -28.36 2.75
C ARG A 810 32.05 -28.36 2.65
N GLN A 811 32.63 -27.33 2.03
CA GLN A 811 34.07 -27.03 2.16
C GLN A 811 34.40 -26.21 3.43
N LYS A 812 35.62 -26.43 3.97
CA LYS A 812 36.33 -25.55 4.91
C LYS A 812 37.46 -24.81 4.19
N TRP A 813 37.97 -23.75 4.81
CA TRP A 813 38.98 -22.84 4.27
C TRP A 813 40.37 -23.11 4.88
N ALA A 814 41.42 -23.15 4.04
CA ALA A 814 42.85 -22.82 4.26
C ALA A 814 43.81 -23.82 3.56
N PRO A 815 45.07 -23.46 3.29
CA PRO A 815 45.53 -22.23 2.64
C PRO A 815 46.50 -22.52 1.47
N ALA A 816 46.68 -21.55 0.56
CA ALA A 816 47.65 -21.69 -0.53
C ALA A 816 49.11 -21.47 -0.05
N ARG A 817 50.07 -22.16 -0.67
CA ARG A 817 51.51 -21.88 -0.56
C ARG A 817 52.23 -22.18 -1.89
N SER A 818 53.22 -21.33 -2.21
CA SER A 818 54.40 -21.53 -3.08
C SER A 818 54.41 -22.71 -4.08
N GLY A 819 54.70 -22.52 -5.38
CA GLY A 819 55.21 -21.33 -6.09
C GLY A 819 56.24 -21.74 -7.16
N SER A 820 56.85 -20.76 -7.86
CA SER A 820 57.83 -20.94 -8.95
C SER A 820 57.25 -21.57 -10.24
N ALA A 821 57.69 -21.28 -11.48
CA ALA A 821 58.33 -20.11 -12.12
C ALA A 821 58.36 -20.40 -13.65
N ALA A 822 59.10 -19.58 -14.42
CA ALA A 822 59.62 -19.87 -15.77
C ALA A 822 58.62 -19.97 -16.95
N THR A 823 58.46 -18.83 -17.63
CA THR A 823 58.56 -18.69 -19.10
C THR A 823 59.82 -19.41 -19.65
N PRO A 824 59.92 -19.77 -20.96
CA PRO A 824 59.58 -18.90 -22.10
C PRO A 824 58.89 -19.55 -23.32
N SER A 825 58.49 -18.69 -24.26
CA SER A 825 58.16 -19.04 -25.66
C SER A 825 59.42 -19.47 -26.45
N PRO A 826 59.27 -20.03 -27.66
CA PRO A 826 59.25 -19.14 -28.84
C PRO A 826 58.26 -19.55 -29.96
N SER A 827 57.97 -18.60 -30.85
CA SER A 827 57.33 -18.81 -32.16
C SER A 827 58.37 -18.80 -33.30
N PRO A 828 58.05 -19.39 -34.46
CA PRO A 828 58.18 -18.70 -35.76
C PRO A 828 56.79 -18.53 -36.43
N GLU A 829 56.46 -17.42 -37.09
CA GLU A 829 56.76 -17.05 -38.50
C GLU A 829 56.12 -18.01 -39.55
N ALA A 830 55.05 -17.62 -40.27
CA ALA A 830 55.01 -16.83 -41.54
C ALA A 830 55.00 -17.77 -42.80
N SER A 831 54.46 -17.47 -44.00
CA SER A 831 53.91 -16.26 -44.66
C SER A 831 53.01 -16.63 -45.89
N GLY A 832 52.39 -15.65 -46.58
CA GLY A 832 51.73 -15.79 -47.91
C GLY A 832 50.24 -16.24 -47.88
N SER A 833 49.24 -15.66 -48.57
CA SER A 833 49.08 -14.66 -49.65
C SER A 833 49.23 -15.15 -51.12
N THR A 834 48.11 -15.34 -51.84
CA THR A 834 47.69 -14.52 -53.03
C THR A 834 46.47 -15.08 -53.80
N ALA A 835 45.73 -14.16 -54.45
CA ALA A 835 44.94 -14.29 -55.70
C ALA A 835 43.67 -15.18 -55.78
N ALA A 836 42.76 -14.76 -56.69
CA ALA A 836 41.53 -15.45 -57.11
C ALA A 836 41.66 -16.00 -58.55
N PRO A 837 40.65 -16.73 -59.06
CA PRO A 837 39.87 -16.14 -60.16
C PRO A 837 38.36 -16.44 -60.16
N GLU A 838 37.60 -15.60 -60.87
CA GLU A 838 36.23 -15.85 -61.37
C GLU A 838 36.31 -16.45 -62.80
N PRO A 839 35.25 -17.06 -63.41
CA PRO A 839 34.01 -16.34 -63.76
C PRO A 839 32.69 -17.17 -63.92
N SER A 840 31.62 -16.46 -64.33
CA SER A 840 30.41 -16.94 -65.06
C SER A 840 29.21 -17.48 -64.26
N GLY A 841 28.01 -16.90 -64.47
CA GLY A 841 26.75 -17.47 -63.95
C GLY A 841 25.51 -16.57 -63.92
N THR A 842 25.14 -15.90 -65.02
CA THR A 842 23.94 -15.03 -65.08
C THR A 842 22.63 -15.82 -65.24
N LEU A 843 21.56 -15.53 -64.48
CA LEU A 843 20.20 -15.17 -64.97
C LEU A 843 19.05 -15.21 -63.92
N ALA A 844 18.27 -14.12 -63.97
CA ALA A 844 16.80 -13.97 -63.91
C ALA A 844 15.85 -14.94 -63.16
N ILE A 845 14.85 -14.33 -62.52
CA ILE A 845 13.55 -14.91 -62.14
C ILE A 845 12.68 -15.16 -63.40
N PRO A 846 11.91 -16.26 -63.45
CA PRO A 846 10.56 -16.20 -64.00
C PRO A 846 9.50 -16.86 -63.09
N ALA A 847 8.23 -16.55 -63.35
CA ALA A 847 7.05 -17.21 -62.77
C ALA A 847 6.22 -17.88 -63.89
N GLU A 848 5.15 -18.60 -63.56
CA GLU A 848 3.77 -18.26 -63.97
C GLU A 848 2.72 -19.23 -63.35
N ALA A 849 1.43 -18.87 -63.44
CA ALA A 849 0.27 -19.55 -62.87
C ALA A 849 -0.41 -20.50 -63.90
N PRO A 850 -1.65 -20.34 -64.45
CA PRO A 850 -2.83 -19.49 -64.13
C PRO A 850 -3.81 -20.28 -63.20
N ARG A 851 -5.10 -19.97 -62.94
CA ARG A 851 -6.22 -19.22 -63.57
C ARG A 851 -7.10 -18.62 -62.41
N LYS A 852 -8.08 -17.72 -62.56
CA LYS A 852 -8.90 -17.29 -63.73
C LYS A 852 -9.28 -15.77 -63.60
N LYS A 853 -10.52 -15.40 -63.97
CA LYS A 853 -11.11 -14.03 -64.09
C LYS A 853 -12.17 -13.75 -62.99
N TRP A 854 -12.66 -12.54 -62.71
CA TRP A 854 -12.97 -11.38 -63.59
C TRP A 854 -12.88 -10.00 -62.89
N SER A 855 -12.68 -8.91 -63.64
CA SER A 855 -12.65 -7.52 -63.13
C SER A 855 -13.09 -6.47 -64.17
N PRO A 856 -13.62 -5.32 -63.72
CA PRO A 856 -13.29 -3.96 -64.21
C PRO A 856 -13.18 -2.95 -63.02
N LYS A 857 -12.85 -1.65 -63.11
CA LYS A 857 -12.07 -0.71 -63.97
C LYS A 857 -11.89 0.59 -63.12
N GLY A 858 -10.97 1.54 -63.37
CA GLY A 858 -9.86 1.64 -64.32
C GLY A 858 -9.02 2.92 -64.06
N ALA A 859 -7.75 2.92 -64.50
CA ALA A 859 -6.74 4.01 -64.35
C ALA A 859 -6.93 5.16 -65.41
N PRO A 860 -5.99 6.08 -65.78
CA PRO A 860 -4.51 6.21 -65.52
C PRO A 860 -4.06 7.72 -65.24
N ILE A 861 -2.82 8.25 -65.26
CA ILE A 861 -1.40 7.82 -65.05
C ILE A 861 -0.47 9.05 -64.76
N LEU A 862 0.47 8.95 -63.80
CA LEU A 862 1.79 9.67 -63.63
C LEU A 862 1.83 11.23 -63.73
N THR A 863 2.93 12.00 -63.54
CA THR A 863 4.39 11.74 -63.31
C THR A 863 5.04 12.84 -62.42
N SER A 864 6.32 12.69 -62.06
CA SER A 864 7.16 13.55 -61.19
C SER A 864 7.92 14.69 -61.90
N GLN A 865 8.33 15.76 -61.17
CA GLN A 865 9.74 16.22 -61.10
C GLN A 865 10.03 17.36 -60.07
N GLU A 866 11.27 17.32 -59.55
CA GLU A 866 12.22 18.33 -58.99
C GLU A 866 11.83 19.70 -58.36
N ALA A 867 12.84 20.30 -57.70
CA ALA A 867 12.88 21.57 -56.93
C ALA A 867 13.71 22.64 -57.72
N PRO A 868 14.11 23.85 -57.21
CA PRO A 868 14.04 24.38 -55.83
C PRO A 868 13.70 25.90 -55.64
N GLU A 869 13.70 26.33 -54.37
CA GLU A 869 14.15 27.62 -53.79
C GLU A 869 13.92 28.98 -54.52
N SER A 870 13.17 29.90 -53.87
CA SER A 870 13.51 31.35 -53.75
C SER A 870 12.46 32.20 -52.99
N THR A 871 12.91 33.34 -52.45
CA THR A 871 12.14 34.52 -51.97
C THR A 871 12.81 35.80 -52.55
N PRO A 872 12.33 37.07 -52.43
CA PRO A 872 11.20 37.63 -51.64
C PRO A 872 10.33 38.79 -52.26
N GLY A 873 9.02 38.84 -51.93
CA GLY A 873 8.14 40.06 -51.97
C GLY A 873 7.91 40.78 -53.32
N PRO A 874 7.23 41.97 -53.38
CA PRO A 874 6.29 42.61 -52.43
C PRO A 874 4.96 43.16 -53.05
N SER A 875 4.00 43.57 -52.19
CA SER A 875 2.91 44.59 -52.32
C SER A 875 2.09 44.89 -53.61
N ALA A 876 0.76 44.63 -53.51
CA ALA A 876 -0.41 45.49 -53.90
C ALA A 876 -0.64 45.88 -55.41
N THR A 877 -1.78 46.41 -55.90
CA THR A 877 -3.03 47.02 -55.34
C THR A 877 -4.25 46.90 -56.31
N THR A 878 -5.45 47.36 -55.87
CA THR A 878 -6.71 47.75 -56.60
C THR A 878 -7.89 46.74 -56.53
N ALA A 879 -9.18 47.13 -56.41
CA ALA A 879 -9.85 48.45 -56.39
C ALA A 879 -11.02 48.55 -55.36
N ALA A 880 -11.67 49.73 -55.24
CA ALA A 880 -12.80 50.09 -54.32
C ALA A 880 -14.12 50.35 -55.13
N PRO A 881 -15.23 51.01 -54.67
CA PRO A 881 -15.61 51.72 -53.40
C PRO A 881 -16.98 51.28 -52.79
N GLY A 882 -17.60 51.87 -51.74
CA GLY A 882 -17.24 52.93 -50.77
C GLY A 882 -18.43 53.40 -49.86
N ALA A 883 -18.17 54.39 -48.98
CA ALA A 883 -19.08 55.07 -48.00
C ALA A 883 -19.50 54.29 -46.71
N GLY A 884 -19.64 54.90 -45.50
CA GLY A 884 -19.33 56.30 -45.12
C GLY A 884 -19.55 56.70 -43.62
N GLU A 885 -18.54 56.46 -42.76
CA GLU A 885 -18.10 57.23 -41.55
C GLU A 885 -19.04 57.59 -40.34
N ARG A 886 -18.48 58.34 -39.36
CA ARG A 886 -18.82 58.41 -37.92
C ARG A 886 -19.05 59.85 -37.40
N PRO A 887 -19.47 60.02 -36.12
CA PRO A 887 -18.65 60.84 -35.19
C PRO A 887 -18.59 60.35 -33.72
N LYS A 888 -17.76 61.02 -32.91
CA LYS A 888 -17.67 60.95 -31.42
C LYS A 888 -17.83 62.37 -30.84
N TRP A 889 -18.47 62.54 -29.67
CA TRP A 889 -18.40 63.82 -28.92
C TRP A 889 -18.61 63.70 -27.39
N LYS A 890 -18.29 64.79 -26.68
CA LYS A 890 -18.43 65.10 -25.23
C LYS A 890 -18.53 66.65 -25.13
N PRO A 891 -18.97 67.26 -24.02
CA PRO A 891 -19.94 66.87 -22.97
C PRO A 891 -21.02 67.98 -22.75
N ARG A 892 -21.95 67.84 -21.79
CA ARG A 892 -22.60 69.00 -21.11
C ARG A 892 -23.25 68.65 -19.76
N GLN A 893 -23.78 69.67 -19.07
CA GLN A 893 -24.08 69.69 -17.64
C GLN A 893 -25.59 69.71 -17.28
N ALA A 894 -25.91 69.14 -16.12
CA ALA A 894 -26.86 69.60 -15.08
C ALA A 894 -28.30 70.05 -15.40
N THR A 895 -29.25 69.40 -14.70
CA THR A 895 -30.37 70.02 -13.96
C THR A 895 -30.67 69.20 -12.69
N ALA A 896 -31.19 69.83 -11.63
CA ALA A 896 -31.61 69.17 -10.38
C ALA A 896 -33.08 68.66 -10.49
N VAL A 897 -33.63 67.85 -9.57
CA VAL A 897 -34.19 68.16 -8.22
C VAL A 897 -34.75 66.82 -7.67
N SER A 898 -34.75 66.40 -6.39
CA SER A 898 -34.42 66.98 -5.07
C SER A 898 -33.86 65.90 -4.10
N VAL A 899 -33.54 66.27 -2.85
CA VAL A 899 -33.39 65.39 -1.68
C VAL A 899 -34.00 66.10 -0.45
N PRO A 900 -34.66 65.40 0.48
CA PRO A 900 -34.25 65.49 1.88
C PRO A 900 -34.26 64.12 2.60
N GLY A 901 -33.28 63.77 3.45
CA GLY A 901 -32.00 64.43 3.75
C GLY A 901 -31.26 63.78 4.93
N GLN A 902 -30.05 64.29 5.23
CA GLN A 902 -29.33 64.25 6.53
C GLN A 902 -28.93 62.87 7.12
N VAL A 903 -27.74 62.63 7.71
CA VAL A 903 -26.54 63.42 8.09
C VAL A 903 -25.31 62.54 7.70
N GLU A 904 -24.32 62.97 6.91
CA GLU A 904 -23.01 63.57 7.33
C GLU A 904 -22.29 62.81 8.49
N VAL A 905 -20.96 62.67 8.61
CA VAL A 905 -19.76 63.07 7.83
C VAL A 905 -18.58 62.16 8.29
N ALA A 906 -17.48 61.86 7.59
CA ALA A 906 -17.01 62.16 6.22
C ALA A 906 -16.20 60.94 5.69
N ALA A 907 -14.89 61.11 5.40
CA ALA A 907 -13.90 60.08 5.04
C ALA A 907 -12.50 60.53 5.47
N ASP A 908 -11.52 59.60 5.54
CA ASP A 908 -10.24 59.74 4.81
C ASP A 908 -9.33 58.50 4.94
N ALA A 909 -8.38 58.39 4.01
CA ALA A 909 -7.32 57.38 3.92
C ALA A 909 -6.08 58.01 3.22
N PRO A 910 -4.85 57.45 3.28
CA PRO A 910 -4.47 56.10 3.73
C PRO A 910 -3.32 56.04 4.76
N GLY A 911 -2.99 54.82 5.23
CA GLY A 911 -1.83 54.56 6.10
C GLY A 911 -1.17 53.20 5.85
N THR A 912 0.15 53.14 5.99
CA THR A 912 1.05 51.98 5.76
C THR A 912 0.78 50.82 6.75
N PRO A 913 0.90 49.54 6.35
CA PRO A 913 0.60 48.40 7.22
C PRO A 913 1.57 48.25 8.41
N LEU A 914 1.03 47.79 9.55
CA LEU A 914 1.76 47.45 10.77
C LEU A 914 1.97 45.93 10.93
N THR A 915 2.90 45.56 11.80
CA THR A 915 3.40 44.20 12.03
C THR A 915 2.48 43.33 12.91
N PRO A 916 2.59 41.98 12.81
CA PRO A 916 1.70 41.06 13.52
C PRO A 916 2.14 40.81 14.97
N GLU A 917 1.58 41.56 15.89
CA GLU A 917 1.35 41.14 17.29
C GLU A 917 -0.11 41.50 17.67
N GLU A 918 -0.60 41.01 18.80
CA GLU A 918 -2.00 41.14 19.25
C GLU A 918 -3.10 40.51 18.36
N ARG A 919 -3.40 39.23 18.62
CA ARG A 919 -4.71 38.81 19.16
C ARG A 919 -4.75 37.33 19.51
N HIS A 920 -5.20 37.03 20.73
CA HIS A 920 -5.54 35.68 21.18
C HIS A 920 -6.99 35.64 21.71
N ALA A 921 -7.64 34.50 21.49
CA ALA A 921 -8.79 33.96 22.22
C ALA A 921 -10.08 34.82 22.36
N VAL A 922 -11.15 34.31 21.74
CA VAL A 922 -12.46 34.20 22.41
C VAL A 922 -12.84 32.71 22.35
N ALA A 923 -13.28 32.15 23.46
CA ALA A 923 -13.76 30.77 23.57
C ALA A 923 -15.17 30.76 24.16
N LEU A 924 -15.95 29.72 23.86
CA LEU A 924 -17.33 29.56 24.36
C LEU A 924 -17.40 28.58 25.55
N THR A 925 -18.34 28.83 26.43
CA THR A 925 -18.49 28.21 27.76
C THR A 925 -19.63 27.18 27.82
N PRO A 926 -19.50 26.13 28.65
CA PRO A 926 -20.62 25.38 29.23
C PRO A 926 -20.84 25.72 30.72
N ASP A 927 -22.08 25.53 31.19
CA ASP A 927 -22.57 25.58 32.59
C ASP A 927 -23.92 24.77 32.60
N PRO A 928 -24.55 24.33 33.71
CA PRO A 928 -24.52 24.90 35.06
C PRO A 928 -24.19 23.96 36.25
N THR A 929 -23.61 24.58 37.29
CA THR A 929 -23.73 24.40 38.78
C THR A 929 -24.26 23.07 39.38
N VAL A 930 -23.71 22.56 40.50
CA VAL A 930 -23.92 23.02 41.90
C VAL A 930 -22.98 22.23 42.86
N ASP A 931 -22.50 22.70 44.02
CA ASP A 931 -22.13 24.06 44.50
C ASP A 931 -21.43 23.98 45.90
N ASP A 932 -21.14 25.14 46.52
CA ASP A 932 -20.94 25.45 47.96
C ASP A 932 -19.57 25.26 48.69
N ALA A 933 -19.38 26.16 49.68
CA ALA A 933 -18.50 26.13 50.87
C ALA A 933 -16.99 26.53 50.85
N MET A 934 -16.75 27.86 50.93
CA MET A 934 -15.95 28.54 51.98
C MET A 934 -14.39 28.49 52.07
N THR A 935 -13.79 29.69 51.96
CA THR A 935 -12.60 30.23 52.71
C THR A 935 -11.19 29.62 52.53
N SER A 936 -10.08 30.35 52.76
CA SER A 936 -9.73 31.79 52.58
C SER A 936 -8.22 31.97 52.82
N GLY A 937 -7.59 33.03 52.28
CA GLY A 937 -6.28 33.53 52.75
C GLY A 937 -5.05 33.20 51.89
N ALA A 938 -4.67 34.17 51.05
CA ALA A 938 -3.30 34.37 50.57
C ALA A 938 -2.54 35.29 51.59
N PRO A 939 -1.32 35.85 51.35
CA PRO A 939 -0.48 35.79 50.15
C PRO A 939 1.05 35.69 50.38
N SER A 940 1.80 35.84 49.28
CA SER A 940 2.94 36.78 49.13
C SER A 940 4.37 36.22 49.02
N ALA A 941 4.93 36.41 47.81
CA ALA A 941 6.31 36.79 47.49
C ALA A 941 7.50 35.88 47.89
N ALA A 942 8.69 36.00 47.28
CA ALA A 942 9.12 36.29 45.90
C ALA A 942 10.67 36.32 45.90
N GLU A 943 11.32 35.76 44.86
CA GLU A 943 12.66 36.18 44.37
C GLU A 943 13.89 35.98 45.32
N THR A 944 15.17 35.88 44.90
CA THR A 944 15.82 35.83 43.56
C THR A 944 17.22 35.14 43.58
N PHE A 945 17.75 34.83 42.39
CA PHE A 945 19.19 34.69 41.98
C PHE A 945 20.18 33.70 42.67
N SER A 946 20.51 32.64 41.91
CA SER A 946 21.84 32.21 41.39
C SER A 946 23.16 32.51 42.14
N SER A 947 24.02 31.47 42.26
CA SER A 947 25.42 31.46 41.73
C SER A 947 26.16 30.12 42.02
N GLU A 948 27.34 29.93 41.42
CA GLU A 948 28.15 28.69 41.42
C GLU A 948 29.21 28.64 42.54
N SER A 949 29.66 27.43 42.91
CA SER A 949 31.09 27.00 42.86
C SER A 949 31.42 25.83 43.82
N SER A 950 32.58 25.20 43.61
CA SER A 950 33.22 24.25 44.55
C SER A 950 34.66 24.69 44.81
N PRO A 951 35.25 24.32 45.95
CA PRO A 951 36.55 23.62 45.90
C PRO A 951 36.67 22.49 46.96
N ALA A 952 37.86 21.89 47.06
CA ALA A 952 38.13 20.68 47.87
C ALA A 952 39.46 20.72 48.66
N SER A 953 39.64 19.79 49.59
CA SER A 953 40.90 19.40 50.25
C SER A 953 40.95 17.86 50.36
N GLN A 954 41.95 17.14 49.84
CA GLN A 954 43.39 17.03 50.19
C GLN A 954 43.70 16.10 51.37
N ASN A 955 44.39 14.98 51.10
CA ASN A 955 45.71 14.69 51.68
C ASN A 955 46.49 13.58 50.93
N GLU A 956 47.81 13.78 50.78
CA GLU A 956 48.98 12.85 50.83
C GLU A 956 48.87 11.34 50.43
N THR A 957 49.83 10.67 49.76
CA THR A 957 51.18 11.03 49.26
C THR A 957 51.67 10.12 48.10
N SER A 958 52.76 10.51 47.43
CA SER A 958 53.49 9.88 46.28
C SER A 958 54.39 8.66 46.70
N PRO A 959 55.13 7.93 45.82
CA PRO A 959 55.62 8.33 44.49
C PRO A 959 55.85 7.29 43.33
N SER A 960 56.11 7.89 42.16
CA SER A 960 56.97 7.42 41.04
C SER A 960 56.54 6.24 40.13
N VAL A 961 56.80 6.44 38.82
CA VAL A 961 56.66 5.50 37.70
C VAL A 961 58.04 5.34 37.05
N PRO A 962 58.37 4.19 36.43
CA PRO A 962 58.66 4.24 35.00
C PRO A 962 58.12 3.04 34.19
N THR A 963 58.21 3.17 32.87
CA THR A 963 57.65 2.29 31.83
C THR A 963 58.37 0.95 31.65
N GLY A 964 57.66 -0.06 31.15
CA GLY A 964 58.19 -1.38 30.76
C GLY A 964 57.41 -1.99 29.59
N ASN A 965 58.01 -2.94 28.87
CA ASN A 965 57.57 -3.36 27.53
C ASN A 965 57.20 -4.86 27.44
N ALA A 966 56.44 -5.21 26.38
CA ALA A 966 56.43 -6.51 25.67
C ALA A 966 55.80 -7.80 26.28
N SER A 967 54.75 -8.26 25.58
CA SER A 967 54.69 -9.59 24.91
C SER A 967 54.10 -10.87 25.55
N VAL A 968 53.31 -11.58 24.71
CA VAL A 968 53.21 -13.05 24.52
C VAL A 968 52.35 -13.94 25.44
N SER A 969 51.35 -14.58 24.80
CA SER A 969 50.70 -15.88 25.09
C SER A 969 49.74 -16.03 26.30
N GLY A 970 48.85 -17.03 26.19
CA GLY A 970 48.14 -17.62 27.33
C GLY A 970 46.65 -17.31 27.43
N GLY A 971 45.82 -18.28 27.03
CA GLY A 971 44.50 -18.52 27.64
C GLY A 971 44.48 -19.92 28.26
N PRO A 972 43.36 -20.41 28.85
CA PRO A 972 42.01 -19.84 28.78
C PRO A 972 41.24 -19.79 30.13
N ALA A 973 39.98 -19.32 30.02
CA ALA A 973 38.79 -19.72 30.80
C ALA A 973 38.39 -18.96 32.11
N GLN A 974 37.05 -18.89 32.24
CA GLN A 974 36.19 -18.72 33.42
C GLN A 974 35.93 -17.32 34.06
N ASP A 975 34.63 -17.01 34.08
CA ASP A 975 33.78 -16.35 35.10
C ASP A 975 34.02 -14.90 35.57
N ALA A 976 33.21 -13.98 35.03
CA ALA A 976 32.75 -12.75 35.69
C ALA A 976 31.37 -12.29 35.13
N PRO A 977 30.49 -11.65 35.94
CA PRO A 977 29.07 -11.47 35.58
C PRO A 977 28.77 -10.20 34.76
N ARG A 978 27.66 -10.23 33.99
CA ARG A 978 27.11 -9.05 33.29
C ARG A 978 26.40 -8.10 34.25
N LYS A 979 26.68 -6.80 34.12
CA LYS A 979 25.98 -5.72 34.86
C LYS A 979 24.51 -5.61 34.41
N LYS A 980 23.61 -5.35 35.37
CA LYS A 980 22.21 -4.94 35.10
C LYS A 980 22.21 -3.60 34.35
N TRP A 981 21.25 -3.42 33.44
CA TRP A 981 20.95 -2.13 32.81
C TRP A 981 19.44 -1.87 32.95
N THR A 982 19.07 -0.76 33.58
CA THR A 982 17.67 -0.40 33.88
C THR A 982 17.28 0.84 33.07
N PRO A 983 16.32 0.75 32.13
CA PRO A 983 15.84 1.93 31.42
C PRO A 983 14.99 2.80 32.37
N LYS A 984 15.27 4.11 32.40
CA LYS A 984 14.36 5.08 33.04
C LYS A 984 13.10 5.24 32.19
N ARG A 985 11.94 5.35 32.84
CA ARG A 985 10.77 5.98 32.23
C ARG A 985 11.09 7.42 31.84
N LYS A 986 10.38 7.92 30.84
CA LYS A 986 10.07 9.34 30.69
C LYS A 986 8.55 9.48 30.68
N ASP A 987 8.11 10.55 31.30
CA ASP A 987 6.78 11.14 31.16
C ASP A 987 6.71 11.96 29.85
#